data_AF-A0AAU5W7M4-F1
#
_entry.id   AF-A0AAU5W7M4-F1
#
_cell.length_a   1.000
_cell.length_b   1.000
_cell.length_c   1.000
_cell.angle_alpha   90.00
_cell.angle_beta   90.00
_cell.angle_gamma   90.00
#
_symmetry.space_group_name_H-M   'P 1'
#
loop_
_entity.id
_entity.type
_entity.pdbx_description
1 polymer ?
#
loop_
_entity_poly.entity_id
_entity_poly.type
_entity_poly.pdbx_seq_one_letter_code
_entity_poly.pdbx_strand_id
1 'polypeptide(L)'
;MSGLSLSSPASPEVDLGGGDLTLVVVVGVIALLALAVAAGLVREVLAAGQGTDKMQEIARAVQEGASAYLKRQFRTVAVFVVLIPLVLLLLPADSTSERIGRSVFFVIGALFSATTGFAGMWLAVRGNVRVAAAAREDGGEKKAMRIAFRTGGVAGMFTVGLGLFGAAVVVLAYKGDAPKVLEGFGFGAALLAMFMRVGGGIFTKAADVGADLVGKVEQGIPEDDPRNAATIADNVGDNVGDCAGMAADLFESYAVMLVAALILGTAAFGTEGLVFPLIVPMIGVITAVIGIFAVAPRDGDRSGMSAINRGFFISAIISAVLVAIAAFAYLPASFAELSGVTDPAIQRLDADPRWVALGAVVIGIVLASAIQLLTGYFTETNRKPVKEVTNSSRTGPATVILSGISLGLESAVYTALVIAAAVYGAFLLGFGNTTVALFAVAMAGTGLLTTVGVIVSMDTFGPVSDNAQGIAEMSGDVEGEGAAVLERLDAVGNTTKAITKGIAIATAVLAATALFGSFRTTVVGALADASASAKDALGSFSTFSLSIDSPNVLIGLIVGAAVVFLFSGLAIAAVGRAAGRVVVEVREQFRTKPGIMDYTEKPDYDRVVDICTRDAQRELATPGLLAIMTPIAVGFAFGYAPLGAFLGGAIACGVLMAVFLSNSGGAWDNAKKLVEEGHLGGKGSPAHEATVIGDTVGDPFKDTAGPAINPLIKVMNLVALLIADAVVTYAGNVALRVGVTVVAVGVVVVAIVISKRRADPIGSDAGPSEPAVGGAGDSGVVGSGTSGGSDASGRAGASGPARAEARAAAGVGGAAVPEPAKGEAEPAEVGPEPGRESSATP
;
A
#
# COMPACT_ATOMS: atom_id res chain seq x y z
N MET A 1 31.55 -50.14 18.10
CA MET A 1 31.11 -50.36 16.70
C MET A 1 29.88 -49.49 16.50
N SER A 2 30.01 -48.19 16.22
CA SER A 2 30.30 -47.56 14.91
C SER A 2 29.44 -48.12 13.77
N GLY A 3 28.50 -47.31 13.28
CA GLY A 3 27.84 -47.53 12.01
C GLY A 3 26.32 -47.48 12.08
N LEU A 4 25.76 -46.27 11.91
CA LEU A 4 24.57 -45.96 11.09
C LEU A 4 24.21 -44.48 11.33
N SER A 5 25.07 -43.59 10.84
CA SER A 5 24.66 -42.23 10.49
C SER A 5 23.84 -42.34 9.21
N LEU A 6 22.52 -42.36 9.33
CA LEU A 6 21.64 -42.06 8.20
C LEU A 6 21.69 -40.55 8.00
N SER A 7 22.52 -40.15 7.05
CA SER A 7 22.58 -38.81 6.49
C SER A 7 21.19 -38.36 6.05
N SER A 8 20.77 -37.21 6.57
CA SER A 8 19.69 -36.39 6.04
C SER A 8 19.86 -36.20 4.53
N PRO A 9 18.80 -36.11 3.71
CA PRO A 9 18.91 -35.24 2.55
C PRO A 9 19.07 -33.83 3.13
N ALA A 10 20.27 -33.28 3.00
CA ALA A 10 20.49 -31.86 3.21
C ALA A 10 19.53 -31.08 2.28
N SER A 11 19.23 -29.83 2.63
CA SER A 11 18.94 -28.79 1.63
C SER A 11 19.87 -29.03 0.43
N PRO A 12 19.38 -28.94 -0.83
CA PRO A 12 20.25 -29.19 -1.98
C PRO A 12 21.56 -28.42 -1.77
N GLU A 13 22.70 -29.13 -1.77
CA GLU A 13 24.02 -28.53 -1.61
C GLU A 13 24.25 -27.65 -2.85
N VAL A 14 23.74 -26.42 -2.81
CA VAL A 14 23.93 -25.42 -3.85
C VAL A 14 25.32 -24.85 -3.64
N ASP A 15 26.30 -25.48 -4.29
CA ASP A 15 27.66 -24.95 -4.35
C ASP A 15 27.78 -24.00 -5.55
N LEU A 16 27.82 -22.70 -5.26
CA LEU A 16 28.00 -21.67 -6.28
C LEU A 16 29.40 -21.77 -6.89
N GLY A 17 29.46 -22.10 -8.17
CA GLY A 17 30.71 -22.13 -8.93
C GLY A 17 31.34 -20.74 -9.09
N GLY A 18 32.61 -20.69 -9.52
CA GLY A 18 33.33 -19.43 -9.72
C GLY A 18 32.68 -18.49 -10.76
N GLY A 19 32.01 -19.05 -11.78
CA GLY A 19 31.24 -18.29 -12.76
C GLY A 19 30.00 -17.63 -12.16
N ASP A 20 29.24 -18.38 -11.35
CA ASP A 20 28.03 -17.88 -10.68
C ASP A 20 28.35 -16.77 -9.68
N LEU A 21 29.40 -16.96 -8.88
CA LEU A 21 29.87 -15.92 -7.95
C LEU A 21 30.30 -14.65 -8.71
N THR A 22 30.93 -14.79 -9.88
CA THR A 22 31.29 -13.65 -10.72
C THR A 22 30.05 -12.90 -11.19
N LEU A 23 28.98 -13.61 -11.59
CA LEU A 23 27.71 -12.99 -11.98
C LEU A 23 27.05 -12.24 -10.80
N VAL A 24 27.04 -12.83 -9.60
CA VAL A 24 26.50 -12.16 -8.40
C VAL A 24 27.33 -10.91 -8.05
N VAL A 25 28.65 -10.93 -8.23
CA VAL A 25 29.50 -9.73 -8.10
C VAL A 25 29.12 -8.67 -9.14
N VAL A 26 28.92 -9.06 -10.41
CA VAL A 26 28.48 -8.14 -11.46
C VAL A 26 27.13 -7.52 -11.10
N VAL A 27 26.17 -8.31 -10.61
CA VAL A 27 24.88 -7.82 -10.10
C VAL A 27 25.10 -6.76 -9.01
N GLY A 28 25.97 -7.04 -8.02
CA GLY A 28 26.32 -6.10 -6.96
C GLY A 28 26.93 -4.80 -7.50
N VAL A 29 27.80 -4.88 -8.51
CA VAL A 29 28.40 -3.71 -9.17
C VAL A 29 27.34 -2.88 -9.91
N ILE A 30 26.44 -3.51 -10.67
CA ILE A 30 25.34 -2.81 -11.35
C ILE A 30 24.42 -2.13 -10.33
N ALA A 31 24.15 -2.78 -9.20
CA ALA A 31 23.36 -2.20 -8.12
C ALA A 31 24.02 -0.92 -7.55
N LEU A 32 25.34 -0.92 -7.38
CA LEU A 32 26.10 0.28 -6.97
C LEU A 32 26.14 1.35 -8.07
N LEU A 33 26.18 0.97 -9.35
CA LEU A 33 26.08 1.91 -10.46
C LEU A 33 24.72 2.62 -10.49
N ALA A 34 23.64 1.95 -10.09
CA ALA A 34 22.33 2.60 -9.91
C ALA A 34 22.43 3.77 -8.90
N LEU A 35 23.10 3.55 -7.77
CA LEU A 35 23.31 4.60 -6.76
C LEU A 35 24.23 5.72 -7.27
N ALA A 36 25.22 5.39 -8.11
CA ALA A 36 26.04 6.39 -8.78
C ALA A 36 25.23 7.25 -9.76
N VAL A 37 24.32 6.65 -10.53
CA VAL A 37 23.35 7.37 -11.37
C VAL A 37 22.45 8.25 -10.52
N ALA A 38 21.96 7.75 -9.38
CA ALA A 38 21.18 8.54 -8.42
C ALA A 38 21.94 9.80 -7.97
N ALA A 39 23.23 9.67 -7.63
CA ALA A 39 24.07 10.82 -7.27
C ALA A 39 24.23 11.83 -8.43
N GLY A 40 24.30 11.36 -9.67
CA GLY A 40 24.28 12.20 -10.87
C GLY A 40 22.96 12.99 -11.01
N LEU A 41 21.83 12.31 -10.84
CA LEU A 41 20.49 12.93 -10.88
C LEU A 41 20.30 13.96 -9.74
N VAL A 42 20.77 13.65 -8.52
CA VAL A 42 20.76 14.60 -7.40
C VAL A 42 21.52 15.88 -7.76
N ARG A 43 22.72 15.76 -8.33
CA ARG A 43 23.52 16.94 -8.74
C ARG A 43 22.79 17.77 -9.79
N GLU A 44 22.14 17.13 -10.75
CA GLU A 44 21.37 17.82 -11.78
C GLU A 44 20.18 18.58 -11.21
N VAL A 45 19.38 17.94 -10.34
CA VAL A 45 18.24 18.58 -9.69
C VAL A 45 18.72 19.76 -8.83
N LEU A 46 19.74 19.55 -7.99
CA LEU A 46 20.23 20.61 -7.09
C LEU A 46 20.85 21.81 -7.83
N ALA A 47 21.37 21.61 -9.05
CA ALA A 47 21.89 22.67 -9.90
C ALA A 47 20.80 23.58 -10.50
N ALA A 48 19.53 23.15 -10.51
CA ALA A 48 18.43 24.01 -10.95
C ALA A 48 18.17 25.16 -9.96
N GLY A 49 17.70 26.30 -10.49
CA GLY A 49 17.41 27.51 -9.71
C GLY A 49 16.24 27.32 -8.74
N GLN A 50 16.25 28.06 -7.63
CA GLN A 50 15.26 27.94 -6.55
C GLN A 50 14.16 29.01 -6.58
N GLY A 51 14.07 29.80 -7.65
CA GLY A 51 13.03 30.83 -7.80
C GLY A 51 13.25 32.03 -6.86
N THR A 52 12.15 32.62 -6.42
CA THR A 52 12.13 33.86 -5.60
C THR A 52 12.42 33.59 -4.13
N ASP A 53 12.65 34.65 -3.35
CA ASP A 53 12.92 34.53 -1.91
C ASP A 53 11.70 33.98 -1.14
N LYS A 54 10.47 34.33 -1.55
CA LYS A 54 9.23 33.80 -0.96
C LYS A 54 9.10 32.30 -1.20
N MET A 55 9.33 31.85 -2.44
CA MET A 55 9.32 30.41 -2.76
C MET A 55 10.33 29.64 -1.91
N GLN A 56 11.51 30.22 -1.67
CA GLN A 56 12.53 29.62 -0.80
C GLN A 56 12.16 29.64 0.68
N GLU A 57 11.41 30.63 1.16
CA GLU A 57 10.89 30.67 2.54
C GLU A 57 9.89 29.53 2.76
N ILE A 58 8.91 29.38 1.87
CA ILE A 58 7.89 28.32 1.93
C ILE A 58 8.55 26.94 1.83
N ALA A 59 9.45 26.76 0.87
CA ALA A 59 10.17 25.50 0.69
C ALA A 59 11.00 25.13 1.94
N ARG A 60 11.56 26.10 2.67
CA ARG A 60 12.27 25.86 3.93
C ARG A 60 11.32 25.38 5.02
N ALA A 61 10.14 25.97 5.16
CA ALA A 61 9.13 25.52 6.13
C ALA A 61 8.71 24.06 5.86
N VAL A 62 8.45 23.70 4.59
CA VAL A 62 8.13 22.31 4.20
C VAL A 62 9.30 21.37 4.49
N GLN A 63 10.54 21.77 4.21
CA GLN A 63 11.74 20.97 4.51
C GLN A 63 11.91 20.71 6.01
N GLU A 64 11.67 21.71 6.85
CA GLU A 64 11.77 21.61 8.31
C GLU A 64 10.68 20.68 8.87
N GLY A 65 9.43 20.86 8.44
CA GLY A 65 8.31 20.00 8.84
C GLY A 65 8.51 18.53 8.45
N ALA A 66 8.90 18.27 7.21
CA ALA A 66 9.14 16.90 6.73
C ALA A 66 10.30 16.22 7.46
N SER A 67 11.38 16.97 7.73
CA SER A 67 12.54 16.47 8.49
C SER A 67 12.18 16.17 9.95
N ALA A 68 11.38 17.04 10.59
CA ALA A 68 10.92 16.86 11.97
C ALA A 68 10.01 15.63 12.10
N TYR A 69 9.08 15.44 11.16
CA TYR A 69 8.21 14.27 11.11
C TYR A 69 9.02 12.96 11.00
N LEU A 70 9.89 12.82 10.00
CA LEU A 70 10.65 11.58 9.81
C LEU A 70 11.56 11.27 11.00
N LYS A 71 12.18 12.30 11.60
CA LYS A 71 13.01 12.11 12.81
C LYS A 71 12.20 11.53 13.97
N ARG A 72 10.96 11.98 14.15
CA ARG A 72 10.04 11.46 15.19
C ARG A 72 9.53 10.07 14.84
N GLN A 73 9.21 9.81 13.57
CA GLN A 73 8.81 8.49 13.09
C GLN A 73 9.91 7.46 13.31
N PHE A 74 11.14 7.73 12.85
CA PHE A 74 12.26 6.81 13.01
C PHE A 74 12.62 6.55 14.47
N ARG A 75 12.51 7.56 15.36
CA ARG A 75 12.68 7.34 16.80
C ARG A 75 11.65 6.38 17.37
N THR A 76 10.40 6.47 16.92
CA THR A 76 9.30 5.60 17.38
C THR A 76 9.49 4.18 16.83
N VAL A 77 9.79 4.06 15.53
CA VAL A 77 9.98 2.78 14.86
C VAL A 77 11.25 2.06 15.31
N ALA A 78 12.30 2.80 15.74
CA ALA A 78 13.54 2.22 16.26
C ALA A 78 13.31 1.24 17.42
N VAL A 79 12.27 1.46 18.24
CA VAL A 79 11.89 0.52 19.30
C VAL A 79 11.57 -0.86 18.72
N PHE A 80 10.78 -0.93 17.66
CA PHE A 80 10.45 -2.18 16.97
C PHE A 80 11.67 -2.77 16.25
N VAL A 81 12.49 -1.92 15.62
CA VAL A 81 13.72 -2.36 14.93
C VAL A 81 14.73 -3.00 15.88
N VAL A 82 14.73 -2.61 17.16
CA VAL A 82 15.57 -3.25 18.19
C VAL A 82 14.91 -4.50 18.78
N LEU A 83 13.61 -4.45 19.07
CA LEU A 83 12.91 -5.56 19.74
C LEU A 83 12.75 -6.79 18.84
N ILE A 84 12.44 -6.60 17.56
CA ILE A 84 12.11 -7.71 16.66
C ILE A 84 13.31 -8.62 16.38
N PRO A 85 14.54 -8.13 16.12
CA PRO A 85 15.72 -8.99 16.04
C PRO A 85 15.90 -9.90 17.26
N LEU A 86 15.61 -9.40 18.47
CA LEU A 86 15.70 -10.22 19.68
C LEU A 86 14.67 -11.36 19.66
N VAL A 87 13.46 -11.11 19.15
CA VAL A 87 12.44 -12.13 18.94
C VAL A 87 12.85 -13.11 17.83
N LEU A 88 13.44 -12.63 16.73
CA LEU A 88 13.93 -13.48 15.64
C LEU A 88 15.05 -14.43 16.08
N LEU A 89 15.85 -14.07 17.10
CA LEU A 89 16.83 -14.97 17.69
C LEU A 89 16.20 -16.14 18.47
N LEU A 90 14.93 -16.04 18.86
CA LEU A 90 14.22 -17.12 19.57
C LEU A 90 13.60 -18.16 18.63
N LEU A 91 13.42 -17.80 17.35
CA LEU A 91 12.83 -18.70 16.36
C LEU A 91 13.83 -19.80 15.94
N PRO A 92 13.34 -21.01 15.57
CA PRO A 92 14.17 -22.08 15.03
C PRO A 92 15.02 -21.63 13.83
N ALA A 93 16.19 -22.26 13.70
CA ALA A 93 17.15 -22.10 12.60
C ALA A 93 18.14 -23.27 12.63
N ASP A 94 18.64 -23.69 11.45
CA ASP A 94 19.51 -24.86 11.32
C ASP A 94 20.93 -24.57 11.82
N SER A 95 21.38 -23.31 11.69
CA SER A 95 22.67 -22.88 12.22
C SER A 95 22.57 -21.60 13.06
N THR A 96 23.58 -21.42 13.95
CA THR A 96 23.73 -20.16 14.70
C THR A 96 24.04 -18.99 13.76
N SER A 97 24.74 -19.24 12.65
CA SER A 97 25.05 -18.25 11.62
C SER A 97 23.78 -17.74 10.94
N GLU A 98 22.89 -18.63 10.50
CA GLU A 98 21.60 -18.25 9.90
C GLU A 98 20.74 -17.44 10.87
N ARG A 99 20.67 -17.85 12.13
CA ARG A 99 19.87 -17.17 13.16
C ARG A 99 20.33 -15.72 13.39
N ILE A 100 21.64 -15.52 13.48
CA ILE A 100 22.24 -14.19 13.61
C ILE A 100 22.06 -13.42 12.29
N GLY A 101 22.33 -14.08 11.16
CA GLY A 101 22.19 -13.52 9.81
C GLY A 101 20.79 -12.94 9.58
N ARG A 102 19.73 -13.74 9.80
CA ARG A 102 18.34 -13.29 9.68
C ARG A 102 18.05 -12.04 10.53
N SER A 103 18.56 -12.01 11.75
CA SER A 103 18.32 -10.90 12.69
C SER A 103 19.10 -9.63 12.30
N VAL A 104 20.34 -9.78 11.81
CA VAL A 104 21.16 -8.66 11.31
C VAL A 104 20.60 -8.12 10.00
N PHE A 105 20.26 -8.99 9.06
CA PHE A 105 19.72 -8.58 7.77
C PHE A 105 18.31 -7.99 7.87
N PHE A 106 17.53 -8.33 8.90
CA PHE A 106 16.34 -7.56 9.27
C PHE A 106 16.65 -6.09 9.54
N VAL A 107 17.68 -5.80 10.34
CA VAL A 107 18.07 -4.40 10.62
C VAL A 107 18.58 -3.73 9.35
N ILE A 108 19.34 -4.43 8.51
CA ILE A 108 19.84 -3.90 7.23
C ILE A 108 18.67 -3.59 6.28
N GLY A 109 17.69 -4.49 6.16
CA GLY A 109 16.49 -4.29 5.34
C GLY A 109 15.66 -3.10 5.80
N ALA A 110 15.46 -2.96 7.12
CA ALA A 110 14.82 -1.79 7.70
C ALA A 110 15.63 -0.50 7.45
N LEU A 111 16.95 -0.54 7.59
CA LEU A 111 17.81 0.62 7.33
C LEU A 111 17.78 1.04 5.85
N PHE A 112 17.81 0.08 4.92
CA PHE A 112 17.76 0.36 3.49
C PHE A 112 16.40 0.90 3.07
N SER A 113 15.31 0.36 3.60
CA SER A 113 13.96 0.90 3.42
C SER A 113 13.87 2.35 3.93
N ALA A 114 14.43 2.62 5.11
CA ALA A 114 14.47 3.96 5.70
C ALA A 114 15.29 4.93 4.87
N THR A 115 16.44 4.46 4.36
CA THR A 115 17.33 5.25 3.51
C THR A 115 16.67 5.60 2.18
N THR A 116 15.98 4.65 1.56
CA THR A 116 15.24 4.88 0.31
C THR A 116 14.13 5.91 0.50
N GLY A 117 13.29 5.76 1.53
CA GLY A 117 12.23 6.72 1.84
C GLY A 117 12.78 8.11 2.21
N PHE A 118 13.85 8.15 3.02
CA PHE A 118 14.49 9.41 3.40
C PHE A 118 15.15 10.12 2.21
N ALA A 119 15.90 9.40 1.37
CA ALA A 119 16.58 9.99 0.22
C ALA A 119 15.59 10.53 -0.82
N GLY A 120 14.49 9.80 -1.08
CA GLY A 120 13.40 10.25 -1.93
C GLY A 120 12.78 11.54 -1.42
N MET A 121 12.35 11.55 -0.16
CA MET A 121 11.78 12.72 0.49
C MET A 121 12.74 13.91 0.49
N TRP A 122 13.99 13.70 0.91
CA TRP A 122 15.01 14.74 1.04
C TRP A 122 15.26 15.49 -0.27
N LEU A 123 15.19 14.79 -1.40
CA LEU A 123 15.30 15.41 -2.70
C LEU A 123 13.96 16.01 -3.16
N ALA A 124 12.82 15.36 -2.90
CA ALA A 124 11.49 15.87 -3.26
C ALA A 124 11.24 17.26 -2.69
N VAL A 125 11.50 17.48 -1.39
CA VAL A 125 11.35 18.78 -0.71
C VAL A 125 12.32 19.87 -1.19
N ARG A 126 13.36 19.48 -1.95
CA ARG A 126 14.30 20.40 -2.61
C ARG A 126 13.99 20.56 -4.10
N GLY A 127 13.34 19.57 -4.69
CA GLY A 127 12.95 19.50 -6.09
C GLY A 127 11.69 20.33 -6.37
N ASN A 128 10.70 20.30 -5.48
CA ASN A 128 9.42 21.02 -5.61
C ASN A 128 9.60 22.51 -5.95
N VAL A 129 10.40 23.25 -5.18
CA VAL A 129 10.67 24.68 -5.41
C VAL A 129 11.38 24.93 -6.75
N ARG A 130 12.18 23.98 -7.22
CA ARG A 130 12.92 24.06 -8.49
C ARG A 130 12.01 23.78 -9.68
N VAL A 131 11.03 22.91 -9.51
CA VAL A 131 9.98 22.65 -10.51
C VAL A 131 9.12 23.90 -10.64
N ALA A 132 8.67 24.48 -9.53
CA ALA A 132 7.91 25.74 -9.52
C ALA A 132 8.72 26.88 -10.17
N ALA A 133 10.01 26.99 -9.86
CA ALA A 133 10.89 28.00 -10.47
C ALA A 133 11.07 27.79 -11.98
N ALA A 134 11.22 26.54 -12.42
CA ALA A 134 11.38 26.20 -13.82
C ALA A 134 10.11 26.43 -14.64
N ALA A 135 8.92 26.30 -14.04
CA ALA A 135 7.65 26.58 -14.71
C ALA A 135 7.47 28.07 -15.09
N ARG A 136 8.19 28.98 -14.42
CA ARG A 136 8.19 30.42 -14.73
C ARG A 136 9.02 30.80 -15.95
N GLU A 137 9.88 29.91 -16.43
CA GLU A 137 10.76 30.18 -17.58
C GLU A 137 10.02 29.96 -18.91
N ASP A 138 10.46 30.63 -19.98
CA ASP A 138 9.92 30.42 -21.33
C ASP A 138 10.13 28.96 -21.78
N GLY A 139 9.06 28.27 -22.16
CA GLY A 139 9.10 26.83 -22.46
C GLY A 139 9.31 25.94 -21.21
N GLY A 140 8.97 26.48 -20.03
CA GLY A 140 9.21 25.90 -18.71
C GLY A 140 8.63 24.49 -18.49
N GLU A 141 7.55 24.11 -19.18
CA GLU A 141 6.91 22.79 -19.03
C GLU A 141 7.90 21.63 -19.20
N LYS A 142 8.74 21.69 -20.25
CA LYS A 142 9.72 20.64 -20.53
C LYS A 142 10.79 20.56 -19.44
N LYS A 143 11.21 21.71 -18.90
CA LYS A 143 12.24 21.80 -17.87
C LYS A 143 11.69 21.37 -16.51
N ALA A 144 10.51 21.88 -16.13
CA ALA A 144 9.78 21.54 -14.92
C ALA A 144 9.49 20.04 -14.87
N MET A 145 8.92 19.47 -15.94
CA MET A 145 8.65 18.04 -16.03
C MET A 145 9.93 17.19 -15.93
N ARG A 146 11.02 17.61 -16.59
CA ARG A 146 12.31 16.90 -16.50
C ARG A 146 12.85 16.90 -15.07
N ILE A 147 12.79 18.03 -14.36
CA ILE A 147 13.28 18.13 -12.97
C ILE A 147 12.40 17.28 -12.05
N ALA A 148 11.07 17.37 -12.18
CA ALA A 148 10.14 16.57 -11.39
C ALA A 148 10.37 15.06 -11.60
N PHE A 149 10.47 14.63 -12.85
CA PHE A 149 10.66 13.22 -13.17
C PHE A 149 12.03 12.70 -12.72
N ARG A 150 13.11 13.48 -12.93
CA ARG A 150 14.46 13.09 -12.46
C ARG A 150 14.60 13.08 -10.94
N THR A 151 13.84 13.92 -10.24
CA THR A 151 13.72 13.87 -8.78
C THR A 151 13.18 12.52 -8.34
N GLY A 152 12.10 12.04 -8.97
CA GLY A 152 11.59 10.68 -8.74
C GLY A 152 12.55 9.57 -9.16
N GLY A 153 13.32 9.79 -10.22
CA GLY A 153 14.35 8.86 -10.67
C GLY A 153 15.39 8.54 -9.59
N VAL A 154 15.69 9.48 -8.69
CA VAL A 154 16.57 9.23 -7.54
C VAL A 154 15.96 8.22 -6.58
N ALA A 155 14.71 8.42 -6.17
CA ALA A 155 14.00 7.45 -5.31
C ALA A 155 13.96 6.06 -5.98
N GLY A 156 13.71 6.01 -7.30
CA GLY A 156 13.72 4.77 -8.09
C GLY A 156 15.07 4.07 -8.08
N MET A 157 16.18 4.80 -8.28
CA MET A 157 17.53 4.24 -8.26
C MET A 157 17.96 3.77 -6.87
N PHE A 158 17.56 4.46 -5.80
CA PHE A 158 17.78 3.98 -4.43
C PHE A 158 16.99 2.69 -4.16
N THR A 159 15.74 2.63 -4.60
CA THR A 159 14.86 1.45 -4.47
C THR A 159 15.51 0.22 -5.09
N VAL A 160 15.84 0.27 -6.39
CA VAL A 160 16.41 -0.88 -7.10
C VAL A 160 17.86 -1.13 -6.72
N GLY A 161 18.64 -0.08 -6.46
CA GLY A 161 20.06 -0.18 -6.12
C GLY A 161 20.30 -0.80 -4.75
N LEU A 162 19.67 -0.29 -3.69
CA LEU A 162 19.83 -0.85 -2.34
C LEU A 162 19.18 -2.23 -2.23
N GLY A 163 18.05 -2.46 -2.91
CA GLY A 163 17.35 -3.75 -2.88
C GLY A 163 18.20 -4.85 -3.48
N LEU A 164 18.75 -4.60 -4.67
CA LEU A 164 19.59 -5.57 -5.38
C LEU A 164 20.95 -5.75 -4.72
N PHE A 165 21.54 -4.66 -4.23
CA PHE A 165 22.81 -4.72 -3.50
C PHE A 165 22.68 -5.54 -2.21
N GLY A 166 21.60 -5.32 -1.43
CA GLY A 166 21.30 -6.11 -0.25
C GLY A 166 21.17 -7.59 -0.55
N ALA A 167 20.41 -7.94 -1.60
CA ALA A 167 20.26 -9.32 -2.04
C ALA A 167 21.59 -9.97 -2.48
N ALA A 168 22.37 -9.27 -3.31
CA ALA A 168 23.67 -9.76 -3.78
C ALA A 168 24.65 -10.00 -2.62
N VAL A 169 24.71 -9.11 -1.63
CA VAL A 169 25.58 -9.27 -0.45
C VAL A 169 25.20 -10.51 0.34
N VAL A 170 23.90 -10.78 0.56
CA VAL A 170 23.47 -11.99 1.28
C VAL A 170 23.86 -13.24 0.50
N VAL A 171 23.65 -13.27 -0.82
CA VAL A 171 24.01 -14.43 -1.66
C VAL A 171 25.52 -14.66 -1.68
N LEU A 172 26.34 -13.61 -1.74
CA LEU A 172 27.80 -13.76 -1.65
C LEU A 172 28.28 -14.27 -0.28
N ALA A 173 27.62 -13.86 0.80
CA ALA A 173 28.03 -14.23 2.16
C ALA A 173 27.51 -15.60 2.62
N TYR A 174 26.29 -15.98 2.23
CA TYR A 174 25.59 -17.17 2.74
C TYR A 174 25.33 -18.24 1.66
N LYS A 175 25.54 -17.94 0.38
CA LYS A 175 25.38 -18.89 -0.74
C LYS A 175 24.03 -19.63 -0.69
N GLY A 176 24.03 -20.96 -0.58
CA GLY A 176 22.81 -21.79 -0.51
C GLY A 176 21.89 -21.46 0.67
N ASP A 177 22.42 -20.90 1.77
CA ASP A 177 21.62 -20.51 2.95
C ASP A 177 21.06 -19.08 2.83
N ALA A 178 21.39 -18.35 1.76
CA ALA A 178 20.95 -16.99 1.52
C ALA A 178 19.43 -16.79 1.57
N PRO A 179 18.59 -17.68 1.03
CA PRO A 179 17.13 -17.47 1.03
C PRO A 179 16.54 -17.30 2.44
N LYS A 180 16.99 -18.07 3.43
CA LYS A 180 16.53 -17.97 4.83
C LYS A 180 16.99 -16.68 5.51
N VAL A 181 18.19 -16.20 5.20
CA VAL A 181 18.70 -14.92 5.73
C VAL A 181 17.96 -13.74 5.08
N LEU A 182 17.62 -13.87 3.80
CA LEU A 182 16.87 -12.87 3.04
C LEU A 182 15.44 -12.69 3.54
N GLU A 183 14.82 -13.70 4.16
CA GLU A 183 13.54 -13.52 4.86
C GLU A 183 13.62 -12.41 5.91
N GLY A 184 14.74 -12.35 6.65
CA GLY A 184 15.03 -11.27 7.58
C GLY A 184 15.07 -9.91 6.87
N PHE A 185 15.83 -9.82 5.78
CA PHE A 185 15.94 -8.60 4.96
C PHE A 185 14.58 -8.10 4.45
N GLY A 186 13.79 -8.99 3.84
CA GLY A 186 12.44 -8.68 3.37
C GLY A 186 11.52 -8.25 4.51
N PHE A 187 11.56 -8.95 5.65
CA PHE A 187 10.71 -8.63 6.80
C PHE A 187 11.06 -7.27 7.42
N GLY A 188 12.35 -6.93 7.52
CA GLY A 188 12.80 -5.62 7.99
C GLY A 188 12.35 -4.49 7.07
N ALA A 189 12.47 -4.71 5.76
CA ALA A 189 11.98 -3.78 4.75
C ALA A 189 10.45 -3.55 4.88
N ALA A 190 9.69 -4.64 5.07
CA ALA A 190 8.22 -4.66 5.07
C ALA A 190 7.62 -3.97 6.26
N LEU A 191 8.19 -4.25 7.42
CA LEU A 191 7.78 -3.63 8.65
C LEU A 191 7.98 -2.11 8.59
N LEU A 192 9.17 -1.67 8.16
CA LEU A 192 9.43 -0.24 8.08
C LEU A 192 8.54 0.44 7.02
N ALA A 193 8.38 -0.18 5.85
CA ALA A 193 7.50 0.32 4.80
C ALA A 193 6.05 0.47 5.28
N MET A 194 5.50 -0.51 6.00
CA MET A 194 4.17 -0.40 6.59
C MET A 194 4.07 0.82 7.52
N PHE A 195 5.06 1.00 8.39
CA PHE A 195 5.06 2.12 9.33
C PHE A 195 5.14 3.48 8.62
N MET A 196 5.97 3.57 7.59
CA MET A 196 6.11 4.77 6.77
C MET A 196 4.83 5.07 5.99
N ARG A 197 4.21 4.06 5.37
CA ARG A 197 3.00 4.20 4.56
C ARG A 197 1.78 4.58 5.38
N VAL A 198 1.50 3.85 6.46
CA VAL A 198 0.32 4.13 7.31
C VAL A 198 0.52 5.43 8.10
N GLY A 199 1.70 5.64 8.68
CA GLY A 199 1.97 6.84 9.47
C GLY A 199 1.95 8.09 8.59
N GLY A 200 2.66 8.04 7.46
CA GLY A 200 2.70 9.13 6.49
C GLY A 200 1.31 9.44 5.93
N GLY A 201 0.54 8.40 5.56
CA GLY A 201 -0.84 8.51 5.08
C GLY A 201 -1.77 9.20 6.08
N ILE A 202 -1.72 8.81 7.36
CA ILE A 202 -2.52 9.47 8.41
C ILE A 202 -2.11 10.94 8.56
N PHE A 203 -0.82 11.25 8.49
CA PHE A 203 -0.33 12.62 8.59
C PHE A 203 -0.83 13.48 7.43
N THR A 204 -0.59 13.07 6.19
CA THR A 204 -0.94 13.85 4.98
C THR A 204 -2.44 14.04 4.90
N LYS A 205 -3.23 12.97 4.99
CA LYS A 205 -4.69 13.09 4.80
C LYS A 205 -5.41 13.75 5.96
N ALA A 206 -4.81 13.79 7.15
CA ALA A 206 -5.35 14.62 8.24
C ALA A 206 -5.16 16.11 7.96
N ALA A 207 -4.01 16.49 7.38
CA ALA A 207 -3.73 17.85 6.99
C ALA A 207 -4.58 18.28 5.79
N ASP A 208 -4.58 17.48 4.72
CA ASP A 208 -5.33 17.67 3.47
C ASP A 208 -6.83 17.90 3.72
N VAL A 209 -7.52 16.93 4.34
CA VAL A 209 -8.95 17.03 4.67
C VAL A 209 -9.24 18.23 5.59
N GLY A 210 -8.32 18.54 6.52
CA GLY A 210 -8.45 19.70 7.39
C GLY A 210 -8.30 21.03 6.66
N ALA A 211 -7.35 21.11 5.72
CA ALA A 211 -7.09 22.28 4.90
C ALA A 211 -8.26 22.53 3.94
N ASP A 212 -8.71 21.49 3.24
CA ASP A 212 -9.72 21.57 2.20
C ASP A 212 -11.12 21.88 2.74
N LEU A 213 -11.54 21.23 3.82
CA LEU A 213 -12.86 21.48 4.40
C LEU A 213 -12.97 22.92 4.95
N VAL A 214 -12.00 23.35 5.76
CA VAL A 214 -12.08 24.68 6.37
C VAL A 214 -11.77 25.77 5.34
N GLY A 215 -10.77 25.55 4.47
CA GLY A 215 -10.39 26.51 3.45
C GLY A 215 -11.44 26.65 2.35
N LYS A 216 -11.64 25.59 1.56
CA LYS A 216 -12.45 25.64 0.33
C LYS A 216 -13.94 25.69 0.62
N VAL A 217 -14.43 24.86 1.55
CA VAL A 217 -15.87 24.70 1.80
C VAL A 217 -16.41 25.75 2.78
N GLU A 218 -15.73 25.97 3.91
CA GLU A 218 -16.24 26.89 4.94
C GLU A 218 -15.89 28.36 4.67
N GLN A 219 -14.65 28.66 4.27
CA GLN A 219 -14.18 30.03 4.08
C GLN A 219 -14.18 30.49 2.61
N GLY A 220 -14.28 29.57 1.65
CA GLY A 220 -14.26 29.89 0.23
C GLY A 220 -12.92 30.47 -0.24
N ILE A 221 -11.82 30.16 0.44
CA ILE A 221 -10.46 30.55 0.02
C ILE A 221 -9.88 29.52 -0.97
N PRO A 222 -8.92 29.91 -1.84
CA PRO A 222 -8.25 28.99 -2.75
C PRO A 222 -7.60 27.78 -2.06
N GLU A 223 -7.37 26.72 -2.84
CA GLU A 223 -6.47 25.60 -2.47
C GLU A 223 -5.07 26.15 -2.16
N ASP A 224 -4.35 25.55 -1.20
CA ASP A 224 -2.99 25.97 -0.84
C ASP A 224 -2.81 27.45 -0.45
N ASP A 225 -3.88 28.13 -0.01
CA ASP A 225 -3.79 29.54 0.37
C ASP A 225 -2.89 29.73 1.62
N PRO A 226 -1.96 30.70 1.61
CA PRO A 226 -1.02 30.93 2.73
C PRO A 226 -1.72 31.45 4.00
N ARG A 227 -3.01 31.74 3.98
CA ARG A 227 -3.80 32.05 5.18
C ARG A 227 -4.22 30.80 5.95
N ASN A 228 -4.20 29.63 5.31
CA ASN A 228 -4.64 28.40 5.95
C ASN A 228 -3.45 27.72 6.68
N ALA A 229 -3.55 27.57 7.99
CA ALA A 229 -2.49 26.97 8.81
C ALA A 229 -2.17 25.51 8.46
N ALA A 230 -3.06 24.81 7.75
CA ALA A 230 -2.88 23.42 7.40
C ALA A 230 -2.10 23.18 6.09
N THR A 231 -1.91 24.19 5.25
CA THR A 231 -1.29 24.02 3.90
C THR A 231 0.18 23.59 3.96
N ILE A 232 0.94 24.11 4.92
CA ILE A 232 2.31 23.63 5.17
C ILE A 232 2.30 22.18 5.64
N ALA A 233 1.36 21.79 6.51
CA ALA A 233 1.26 20.40 6.96
C ALA A 233 0.84 19.47 5.82
N ASP A 234 0.00 19.95 4.90
CA ASP A 234 -0.43 19.21 3.72
C ASP A 234 0.75 18.95 2.76
N ASN A 235 1.46 20.01 2.37
CA ASN A 235 2.65 19.92 1.53
C ASN A 235 3.75 19.06 2.18
N VAL A 236 3.95 19.16 3.50
CA VAL A 236 4.83 18.24 4.26
C VAL A 236 4.34 16.80 4.12
N GLY A 237 3.02 16.61 4.19
CA GLY A 237 2.31 15.36 4.03
C GLY A 237 2.65 14.62 2.75
N ASP A 238 2.56 15.28 1.60
CA ASP A 238 2.84 14.64 0.30
C ASP A 238 4.28 14.10 0.24
N ASN A 239 5.21 14.81 0.87
CA ASN A 239 6.60 14.38 0.92
C ASN A 239 6.81 13.18 1.86
N VAL A 240 6.14 13.13 3.01
CA VAL A 240 6.35 12.06 4.01
C VAL A 240 5.47 10.83 3.78
N GLY A 241 4.28 11.00 3.22
CA GLY A 241 3.33 9.94 2.90
C GLY A 241 3.49 9.43 1.47
N ASP A 242 3.28 10.33 0.50
CA ASP A 242 3.20 9.95 -0.91
C ASP A 242 4.58 9.72 -1.53
N CYS A 243 5.61 10.46 -1.14
CA CYS A 243 6.97 10.20 -1.61
C CYS A 243 7.72 9.18 -0.72
N ALA A 244 7.95 9.49 0.55
CA ALA A 244 8.77 8.64 1.42
C ALA A 244 8.14 7.26 1.66
N GLY A 245 6.84 7.24 1.98
CA GLY A 245 6.11 6.01 2.27
C GLY A 245 6.00 5.10 1.04
N MET A 246 5.78 5.68 -0.15
CA MET A 246 5.67 4.90 -1.38
C MET A 246 7.04 4.38 -1.85
N ALA A 247 8.10 5.18 -1.77
CA ALA A 247 9.45 4.69 -2.08
C ALA A 247 9.85 3.50 -1.17
N ALA A 248 9.47 3.54 0.12
CA ALA A 248 9.69 2.44 1.05
C ALA A 248 8.84 1.19 0.72
N ASP A 249 7.58 1.33 0.34
CA ASP A 249 6.69 0.22 -0.02
C ASP A 249 7.07 -0.44 -1.37
N LEU A 250 7.55 0.32 -2.36
CA LEU A 250 8.14 -0.28 -3.57
C LEU A 250 9.49 -0.94 -3.30
N PHE A 251 10.33 -0.37 -2.42
CA PHE A 251 11.59 -0.99 -2.02
C PHE A 251 11.35 -2.34 -1.36
N GLU A 252 10.37 -2.39 -0.45
CA GLU A 252 10.02 -3.66 0.15
C GLU A 252 9.42 -4.63 -0.88
N SER A 253 8.50 -4.18 -1.73
CA SER A 253 7.92 -5.06 -2.78
C SER A 253 9.03 -5.71 -3.62
N TYR A 254 10.08 -4.94 -3.91
CA TYR A 254 11.28 -5.41 -4.58
C TYR A 254 12.04 -6.44 -3.74
N ALA A 255 12.36 -6.13 -2.48
CA ALA A 255 13.08 -7.03 -1.58
C ALA A 255 12.35 -8.37 -1.38
N VAL A 256 11.06 -8.33 -1.06
CA VAL A 256 10.23 -9.49 -0.73
C VAL A 256 10.02 -10.40 -1.93
N MET A 257 9.85 -9.82 -3.11
CA MET A 257 9.78 -10.62 -4.33
C MET A 257 11.08 -11.37 -4.61
N LEU A 258 12.24 -10.73 -4.36
CA LEU A 258 13.53 -11.42 -4.46
C LEU A 258 13.65 -12.56 -3.45
N VAL A 259 13.20 -12.36 -2.20
CA VAL A 259 13.15 -13.45 -1.21
C VAL A 259 12.37 -14.64 -1.76
N ALA A 260 11.13 -14.41 -2.22
CA ALA A 260 10.28 -15.47 -2.72
C ALA A 260 10.87 -16.16 -3.96
N ALA A 261 11.41 -15.37 -4.90
CA ALA A 261 12.00 -15.89 -6.13
C ALA A 261 13.27 -16.72 -5.88
N LEU A 262 14.09 -16.36 -4.89
CA LEU A 262 15.29 -17.11 -4.54
C LEU A 262 14.95 -18.39 -3.78
N ILE A 263 14.01 -18.36 -2.82
CA ILE A 263 13.55 -19.57 -2.11
C ILE A 263 12.97 -20.59 -3.11
N LEU A 264 12.03 -20.13 -3.95
CA LEU A 264 11.37 -21.01 -4.92
C LEU A 264 12.30 -21.39 -6.07
N GLY A 265 13.20 -20.50 -6.47
CA GLY A 265 14.20 -20.74 -7.50
C GLY A 265 15.18 -21.81 -7.07
N THR A 266 15.73 -21.75 -5.85
CA THR A 266 16.58 -22.82 -5.32
C THR A 266 15.85 -24.17 -5.30
N ALA A 267 14.56 -24.19 -4.92
CA ALA A 267 13.78 -25.42 -4.90
C ALA A 267 13.44 -25.95 -6.31
N ALA A 268 13.24 -25.08 -7.30
CA ALA A 268 12.82 -25.47 -8.65
C ALA A 268 14.00 -25.70 -9.61
N PHE A 269 14.99 -24.81 -9.58
CA PHE A 269 16.06 -24.67 -10.56
C PHE A 269 17.46 -24.82 -9.92
N GLY A 270 17.57 -25.10 -8.62
CA GLY A 270 18.86 -25.32 -7.96
C GLY A 270 19.76 -24.09 -7.96
N THR A 271 21.01 -24.25 -8.39
CA THR A 271 22.02 -23.16 -8.42
C THR A 271 21.59 -22.03 -9.35
N GLU A 272 21.11 -22.38 -10.53
CA GLU A 272 20.65 -21.46 -11.56
C GLU A 272 19.43 -20.67 -11.06
N GLY A 273 18.60 -21.32 -10.23
CA GLY A 273 17.48 -20.70 -9.54
C GLY A 273 17.86 -19.73 -8.41
N LEU A 274 19.11 -19.76 -7.93
CA LEU A 274 19.61 -18.77 -6.97
C LEU A 274 20.22 -17.53 -7.66
N VAL A 275 20.69 -17.67 -8.90
CA VAL A 275 21.38 -16.58 -9.62
C VAL A 275 20.48 -15.87 -10.62
N PHE A 276 19.68 -16.63 -11.40
CA PHE A 276 18.84 -16.06 -12.45
C PHE A 276 17.83 -15.01 -11.93
N PRO A 277 17.17 -15.21 -10.77
CA PRO A 277 16.29 -14.19 -10.18
C PRO A 277 16.99 -12.89 -9.77
N LEU A 278 18.33 -12.85 -9.71
CA LEU A 278 19.11 -11.62 -9.50
C LEU A 278 19.48 -10.93 -10.82
N ILE A 279 19.69 -11.71 -11.89
CA ILE A 279 20.01 -11.20 -13.22
C ILE A 279 18.83 -10.42 -13.81
N VAL A 280 17.61 -10.90 -13.63
CA VAL A 280 16.40 -10.23 -14.17
C VAL A 280 16.23 -8.81 -13.60
N PRO A 281 16.23 -8.58 -12.27
CA PRO A 281 16.22 -7.24 -11.69
C PRO A 281 17.46 -6.42 -12.01
N MET A 282 18.65 -7.02 -12.20
CA MET A 282 19.83 -6.31 -12.69
C MET A 282 19.60 -5.70 -14.08
N ILE A 283 18.96 -6.43 -14.98
CA ILE A 283 18.50 -5.91 -16.28
C ILE A 283 17.46 -4.80 -16.06
N GLY A 284 16.59 -4.97 -15.07
CA GLY A 284 15.66 -3.94 -14.59
C GLY A 284 16.34 -2.63 -14.24
N VAL A 285 17.46 -2.66 -13.50
CA VAL A 285 18.25 -1.45 -13.18
C VAL A 285 18.69 -0.73 -14.46
N ILE A 286 19.27 -1.47 -15.41
CA ILE A 286 19.79 -0.90 -16.66
C ILE A 286 18.65 -0.27 -17.48
N THR A 287 17.54 -0.99 -17.61
CA THR A 287 16.39 -0.53 -18.38
C THR A 287 15.63 0.59 -17.71
N ALA A 288 15.64 0.67 -16.37
CA ALA A 288 15.10 1.80 -15.63
C ALA A 288 15.92 3.07 -15.87
N VAL A 289 17.27 2.97 -15.89
CA VAL A 289 18.13 4.11 -16.27
C VAL A 289 17.77 4.60 -17.67
N ILE A 290 17.68 3.70 -18.65
CA ILE A 290 17.28 4.05 -20.02
C ILE A 290 15.90 4.72 -20.04
N GLY A 291 14.92 4.17 -19.32
CA GLY A 291 13.57 4.71 -19.21
C GLY A 291 13.55 6.13 -18.66
N ILE A 292 14.26 6.37 -17.56
CA ILE A 292 14.33 7.68 -16.91
C ILE A 292 14.89 8.75 -17.86
N PHE A 293 15.93 8.42 -18.63
CA PHE A 293 16.50 9.35 -19.61
C PHE A 293 15.67 9.45 -20.90
N ALA A 294 14.87 8.44 -21.24
CA ALA A 294 13.99 8.44 -22.41
C ALA A 294 12.69 9.26 -22.22
N VAL A 295 12.26 9.50 -20.97
CA VAL A 295 11.13 10.38 -20.67
C VAL A 295 11.52 11.83 -20.94
N ALA A 296 11.11 12.31 -22.11
CA ALA A 296 11.29 13.69 -22.55
C ALA A 296 10.07 14.14 -23.36
N PRO A 297 9.43 15.27 -23.01
CA PRO A 297 8.33 15.86 -23.78
C PRO A 297 8.74 16.18 -25.21
N ARG A 298 7.83 15.91 -26.16
CA ARG A 298 7.95 16.25 -27.58
C ARG A 298 6.78 17.14 -27.99
N ASP A 299 7.00 18.01 -28.98
CA ASP A 299 6.02 19.00 -29.43
C ASP A 299 4.71 18.40 -29.99
N GLY A 300 4.68 17.09 -30.28
CA GLY A 300 3.49 16.35 -30.72
C GLY A 300 2.85 15.44 -29.66
N ASP A 301 3.32 15.47 -28.40
CA ASP A 301 2.74 14.69 -27.31
C ASP A 301 1.37 15.30 -26.90
N ARG A 302 0.35 14.45 -26.71
CA ARG A 302 -1.00 14.90 -26.32
C ARG A 302 -1.08 15.43 -24.89
N SER A 303 -0.15 14.98 -24.04
CA SER A 303 -0.02 15.33 -22.63
C SER A 303 1.33 14.84 -22.09
N GLY A 304 1.77 15.34 -20.93
CA GLY A 304 2.94 14.81 -20.21
C GLY A 304 2.88 13.29 -19.99
N MET A 305 1.69 12.73 -19.79
CA MET A 305 1.49 11.28 -19.65
C MET A 305 1.98 10.49 -20.89
N SER A 306 1.90 11.07 -22.09
CA SER A 306 2.39 10.42 -23.31
C SER A 306 3.91 10.19 -23.29
N ALA A 307 4.66 11.15 -22.73
CA ALA A 307 6.11 11.03 -22.59
C ALA A 307 6.49 9.98 -21.53
N ILE A 308 5.75 9.93 -20.42
CA ILE A 308 5.93 8.95 -19.35
C ILE A 308 5.63 7.53 -19.85
N ASN A 309 4.48 7.32 -20.50
CA ASN A 309 4.09 6.03 -21.07
C ASN A 309 5.14 5.54 -22.08
N ARG A 310 5.65 6.43 -22.93
CA ARG A 310 6.72 6.09 -23.88
C ARG A 310 7.98 5.59 -23.17
N GLY A 311 8.42 6.27 -22.10
CA GLY A 311 9.57 5.82 -21.30
C GLY A 311 9.34 4.43 -20.69
N PHE A 312 8.16 4.20 -20.11
CA PHE A 312 7.77 2.92 -19.54
C PHE A 312 7.78 1.79 -20.59
N PHE A 313 7.10 1.97 -21.73
CA PHE A 313 7.03 0.93 -22.76
C PHE A 313 8.38 0.64 -23.43
N ILE A 314 9.23 1.67 -23.60
CA ILE A 314 10.60 1.47 -24.07
C ILE A 314 11.38 0.59 -23.09
N SER A 315 11.33 0.90 -21.79
CA SER A 315 11.98 0.08 -20.77
C SER A 315 11.44 -1.36 -20.74
N ALA A 316 10.12 -1.53 -20.82
CA ALA A 316 9.47 -2.85 -20.84
C ALA A 316 9.92 -3.72 -22.03
N ILE A 317 9.93 -3.15 -23.24
CA ILE A 317 10.34 -3.88 -24.46
C ILE A 317 11.83 -4.24 -24.41
N ILE A 318 12.70 -3.28 -24.05
CA ILE A 318 14.14 -3.53 -23.94
C ILE A 318 14.40 -4.58 -22.84
N SER A 319 13.69 -4.51 -21.72
CA SER A 319 13.79 -5.50 -20.65
C SER A 319 13.43 -6.90 -21.13
N ALA A 320 12.34 -7.07 -21.89
CA ALA A 320 11.95 -8.38 -22.40
C ALA A 320 13.03 -8.97 -23.33
N VAL A 321 13.63 -8.15 -24.20
CA VAL A 321 14.72 -8.57 -25.10
C VAL A 321 15.98 -8.95 -24.33
N LEU A 322 16.40 -8.12 -23.37
CA LEU A 322 17.61 -8.39 -22.59
C LEU A 322 17.44 -9.61 -21.67
N VAL A 323 16.25 -9.81 -21.08
CA VAL A 323 15.96 -11.00 -20.29
C VAL A 323 15.94 -12.25 -21.18
N ALA A 324 15.41 -12.17 -22.40
CA ALA A 324 15.51 -13.29 -23.34
C ALA A 324 16.97 -13.66 -23.59
N ILE A 325 17.82 -12.68 -23.93
CA ILE A 325 19.25 -12.92 -24.14
C ILE A 325 19.90 -13.57 -22.90
N ALA A 326 19.61 -13.06 -21.70
CA ALA A 326 20.14 -13.62 -20.45
C ALA A 326 19.64 -15.04 -20.17
N ALA A 327 18.36 -15.34 -20.44
CA ALA A 327 17.78 -16.68 -20.27
C ALA A 327 18.49 -17.70 -21.17
N PHE A 328 18.67 -17.39 -22.45
CA PHE A 328 19.34 -18.28 -23.40
C PHE A 328 20.86 -18.39 -23.18
N ALA A 329 21.49 -17.37 -22.58
CA ALA A 329 22.91 -17.38 -22.28
C ALA A 329 23.27 -18.12 -20.99
N TYR A 330 22.41 -18.06 -19.96
CA TYR A 330 22.70 -18.59 -18.63
C TYR A 330 22.02 -19.92 -18.33
N LEU A 331 20.74 -20.08 -18.67
CA LEU A 331 20.00 -21.30 -18.32
C LEU A 331 20.33 -22.45 -19.29
N PRO A 332 20.35 -23.71 -18.83
CA PRO A 332 20.52 -24.88 -19.70
C PRO A 332 19.29 -25.13 -20.58
N ALA A 333 19.40 -26.03 -21.57
CA ALA A 333 18.30 -26.31 -22.51
C ALA A 333 17.28 -27.33 -21.96
N SER A 334 17.65 -28.06 -20.91
CA SER A 334 16.83 -29.12 -20.30
C SER A 334 16.89 -29.05 -18.77
N PHE A 335 15.80 -29.45 -18.11
CA PHE A 335 15.75 -29.58 -16.65
C PHE A 335 16.71 -30.64 -16.11
N ALA A 336 17.13 -31.62 -16.92
CA ALA A 336 18.11 -32.63 -16.52
C ALA A 336 19.53 -32.06 -16.36
N GLU A 337 19.81 -30.93 -16.99
CA GLU A 337 21.12 -30.26 -16.98
C GLU A 337 21.24 -29.21 -15.86
N LEU A 338 20.17 -28.96 -15.09
CA LEU A 338 20.18 -28.03 -13.96
C LEU A 338 21.03 -28.59 -12.81
N SER A 339 21.84 -27.73 -12.20
CA SER A 339 22.73 -28.12 -11.11
C SER A 339 22.07 -27.94 -9.74
N GLY A 340 22.25 -28.92 -8.84
CA GLY A 340 21.72 -28.84 -7.47
C GLY A 340 20.22 -29.16 -7.33
N VAL A 341 19.51 -29.50 -8.40
CA VAL A 341 18.12 -29.99 -8.31
C VAL A 341 18.11 -31.44 -7.86
N THR A 342 17.51 -31.74 -6.70
CA THR A 342 17.45 -33.10 -6.13
C THR A 342 16.14 -33.84 -6.41
N ASP A 343 15.09 -33.14 -6.87
CA ASP A 343 13.79 -33.74 -7.16
C ASP A 343 13.76 -34.43 -8.54
N PRO A 344 13.64 -35.77 -8.60
CA PRO A 344 13.60 -36.50 -9.86
C PRO A 344 12.36 -36.19 -10.71
N ALA A 345 11.29 -35.65 -10.14
CA ALA A 345 10.11 -35.22 -10.90
C ALA A 345 10.38 -33.93 -11.68
N ILE A 346 11.26 -33.07 -11.19
CA ILE A 346 11.67 -31.84 -11.87
C ILE A 346 12.66 -32.17 -13.00
N GLN A 347 13.67 -33.00 -12.73
CA GLN A 347 14.68 -33.37 -13.72
C GLN A 347 14.10 -34.08 -14.96
N ARG A 348 12.96 -34.77 -14.80
CA ARG A 348 12.27 -35.50 -15.88
C ARG A 348 11.22 -34.66 -16.61
N LEU A 349 11.07 -33.39 -16.28
CA LEU A 349 10.11 -32.50 -16.92
C LEU A 349 10.53 -32.29 -18.39
N ASP A 350 9.66 -32.67 -19.33
CA ASP A 350 9.86 -32.48 -20.77
C ASP A 350 9.51 -31.04 -21.18
N ALA A 351 10.31 -30.10 -20.71
CA ALA A 351 10.17 -28.68 -20.99
C ALA A 351 11.55 -28.00 -21.03
N ASP A 352 11.63 -26.82 -21.63
CA ASP A 352 12.85 -26.01 -21.65
C ASP A 352 12.78 -24.95 -20.54
N PRO A 353 13.68 -24.98 -19.53
CA PRO A 353 13.67 -24.03 -18.42
C PRO A 353 13.88 -22.58 -18.88
N ARG A 354 14.52 -22.34 -20.05
CA ARG A 354 14.71 -21.00 -20.64
C ARG A 354 13.37 -20.38 -21.00
N TRP A 355 12.50 -21.14 -21.68
CA TRP A 355 11.19 -20.69 -22.11
C TRP A 355 10.23 -20.53 -20.92
N VAL A 356 10.34 -21.38 -19.90
CA VAL A 356 9.58 -21.23 -18.65
C VAL A 356 9.94 -19.91 -17.96
N ALA A 357 11.23 -19.66 -17.75
CA ALA A 357 11.70 -18.46 -17.06
C ALA A 357 11.40 -17.18 -17.87
N LEU A 358 11.63 -17.20 -19.19
CA LEU A 358 11.31 -16.08 -20.08
C LEU A 358 9.80 -15.82 -20.13
N GLY A 359 9.00 -16.86 -20.32
CA GLY A 359 7.54 -16.77 -20.36
C GLY A 359 6.98 -16.16 -19.08
N ALA A 360 7.47 -16.60 -17.93
CA ALA A 360 7.11 -16.05 -16.63
C ALA A 360 7.43 -14.55 -16.54
N VAL A 361 8.67 -14.14 -16.86
CA VAL A 361 9.07 -12.73 -16.82
C VAL A 361 8.22 -11.88 -17.77
N VAL A 362 7.96 -12.36 -18.98
CA VAL A 362 7.11 -11.65 -19.96
C VAL A 362 5.68 -11.48 -19.43
N ILE A 363 5.10 -12.50 -18.79
CA ILE A 363 3.79 -12.37 -18.13
C ILE A 363 3.81 -11.23 -17.10
N GLY A 364 4.88 -11.10 -16.32
CA GLY A 364 5.08 -9.99 -15.39
C GLY A 364 5.10 -8.60 -16.04
N ILE A 365 5.85 -8.45 -17.13
CA ILE A 365 5.96 -7.19 -17.89
C ILE A 365 4.61 -6.84 -18.54
N VAL A 366 3.92 -7.83 -19.10
CA VAL A 366 2.58 -7.67 -19.68
C VAL A 366 1.57 -7.29 -18.61
N LEU A 367 1.63 -7.91 -17.43
CA LEU A 367 0.78 -7.56 -16.30
C LEU A 367 0.99 -6.10 -15.89
N ALA A 368 2.24 -5.66 -15.73
CA ALA A 368 2.55 -4.25 -15.40
C ALA A 368 1.88 -3.29 -16.39
N SER A 369 2.01 -3.59 -17.68
CA SER A 369 1.40 -2.81 -18.77
C SER A 369 -0.14 -2.85 -18.72
N ALA A 370 -0.73 -4.02 -18.46
CA ALA A 370 -2.18 -4.18 -18.37
C ALA A 370 -2.77 -3.40 -17.20
N ILE A 371 -2.12 -3.46 -16.02
CA ILE A 371 -2.53 -2.73 -14.83
C ILE A 371 -2.43 -1.22 -15.04
N GLN A 372 -1.36 -0.75 -15.69
CA GLN A 372 -1.21 0.65 -16.05
C GLN A 372 -2.36 1.16 -16.93
N LEU A 373 -2.69 0.42 -18.00
CA LEU A 373 -3.78 0.79 -18.91
C LEU A 373 -5.15 0.72 -18.24
N LEU A 374 -5.39 -0.32 -17.43
CA LEU A 374 -6.66 -0.53 -16.75
C LEU A 374 -6.90 0.54 -15.68
N THR A 375 -5.89 0.82 -14.84
CA THR A 375 -5.98 1.85 -13.80
C THR A 375 -6.15 3.24 -14.42
N GLY A 376 -5.42 3.53 -15.49
CA GLY A 376 -5.59 4.76 -16.26
C GLY A 376 -7.00 4.91 -16.82
N TYR A 377 -7.64 3.83 -17.31
CA TYR A 377 -9.02 3.89 -17.80
C TYR A 377 -10.04 4.35 -16.73
N PHE A 378 -9.87 3.90 -15.49
CA PHE A 378 -10.78 4.21 -14.39
C PHE A 378 -10.48 5.55 -13.69
N THR A 379 -9.29 6.12 -13.87
CA THR A 379 -8.84 7.29 -13.12
C THR A 379 -8.48 8.50 -13.99
N GLU A 380 -8.15 8.37 -15.27
CA GLU A 380 -7.84 9.51 -16.14
C GLU A 380 -9.06 10.42 -16.38
N THR A 381 -8.86 11.74 -16.30
CA THR A 381 -9.89 12.78 -16.52
C THR A 381 -10.55 12.73 -17.91
N ASN A 382 -9.83 12.24 -18.92
CA ASN A 382 -10.34 12.18 -20.29
C ASN A 382 -11.24 10.96 -20.57
N ARG A 383 -11.38 10.02 -19.62
CA ARG A 383 -12.10 8.75 -19.80
C ARG A 383 -13.55 8.81 -19.31
N LYS A 384 -14.35 7.85 -19.78
CA LYS A 384 -15.78 7.77 -19.48
C LYS A 384 -16.07 7.61 -17.98
N PRO A 385 -15.40 6.73 -17.21
CA PRO A 385 -15.74 6.51 -15.80
C PRO A 385 -15.64 7.77 -14.94
N VAL A 386 -14.55 8.53 -15.06
CA VAL A 386 -14.37 9.78 -14.30
C VAL A 386 -15.35 10.86 -14.73
N LYS A 387 -15.66 10.95 -16.03
CA LYS A 387 -16.69 11.87 -16.54
C LYS A 387 -18.08 11.55 -15.99
N GLU A 388 -18.41 10.28 -15.76
CA GLU A 388 -19.67 9.88 -15.14
C GLU A 388 -19.73 10.31 -13.67
N VAL A 389 -18.65 10.09 -12.90
CA VAL A 389 -18.53 10.61 -11.52
C VAL A 389 -18.67 12.14 -11.51
N THR A 390 -17.99 12.84 -12.41
CA THR A 390 -18.07 14.29 -12.57
C THR A 390 -19.50 14.74 -12.87
N ASN A 391 -20.19 14.10 -13.81
CA ASN A 391 -21.58 14.44 -14.15
C ASN A 391 -22.57 14.19 -13.01
N SER A 392 -22.30 13.22 -12.13
CA SER A 392 -23.13 12.93 -10.96
C SER A 392 -23.11 14.06 -9.92
N SER A 393 -22.15 14.99 -9.98
CA SER A 393 -22.12 16.19 -9.13
C SER A 393 -23.31 17.13 -9.35
N ARG A 394 -23.97 17.06 -10.52
CA ARG A 394 -25.19 17.83 -10.82
C ARG A 394 -26.34 17.54 -9.85
N THR A 395 -26.34 16.36 -9.24
CA THR A 395 -27.37 15.91 -8.28
C THR A 395 -26.88 15.91 -6.83
N GLY A 396 -25.69 16.45 -6.57
CA GLY A 396 -25.13 16.68 -5.24
C GLY A 396 -24.12 15.63 -4.75
N PRO A 397 -23.63 15.78 -3.50
CA PRO A 397 -22.52 14.98 -2.98
C PRO A 397 -22.86 13.49 -2.82
N ALA A 398 -24.11 13.16 -2.48
CA ALA A 398 -24.53 11.77 -2.28
C ALA A 398 -24.37 10.93 -3.55
N THR A 399 -24.73 11.48 -4.71
CA THR A 399 -24.59 10.79 -6.01
C THR A 399 -23.14 10.70 -6.46
N VAL A 400 -22.29 11.68 -6.11
CA VAL A 400 -20.84 11.61 -6.33
C VAL A 400 -20.23 10.43 -5.57
N ILE A 401 -20.57 10.31 -4.28
CA ILE A 401 -20.09 9.20 -3.44
C ILE A 401 -20.61 7.85 -3.98
N LEU A 402 -21.90 7.73 -4.31
CA LEU A 402 -22.43 6.48 -4.85
C LEU A 402 -21.76 6.10 -6.18
N SER A 403 -21.52 7.08 -7.06
CA SER A 403 -20.86 6.84 -8.35
C SER A 403 -19.42 6.38 -8.18
N GLY A 404 -18.64 7.00 -7.28
CA GLY A 404 -17.25 6.61 -7.04
C GLY A 404 -17.10 5.27 -6.32
N ILE A 405 -18.01 4.93 -5.40
CA ILE A 405 -18.04 3.60 -4.77
C ILE A 405 -18.33 2.52 -5.82
N SER A 406 -19.33 2.74 -6.67
CA SER A 406 -19.69 1.81 -7.74
C SER A 406 -18.51 1.59 -8.70
N LEU A 407 -17.84 2.67 -9.12
CA LEU A 407 -16.66 2.62 -9.99
C LEU A 407 -15.51 1.83 -9.35
N GLY A 408 -15.22 2.07 -8.07
CA GLY A 408 -14.15 1.35 -7.38
C GLY A 408 -14.43 -0.14 -7.28
N LEU A 409 -15.65 -0.53 -6.92
CA LEU A 409 -16.06 -1.94 -6.83
C LEU A 409 -15.94 -2.65 -8.18
N GLU A 410 -16.38 -2.00 -9.26
CA GLU A 410 -16.23 -2.50 -10.63
C GLU A 410 -14.75 -2.67 -11.01
N SER A 411 -13.93 -1.63 -10.79
CA SER A 411 -12.51 -1.65 -11.14
C SER A 411 -11.71 -2.71 -10.36
N ALA A 412 -12.13 -3.03 -9.14
CA ALA A 412 -11.54 -4.07 -8.31
C ALA A 412 -11.71 -5.46 -8.93
N VAL A 413 -12.90 -5.75 -9.49
CA VAL A 413 -13.17 -7.03 -10.16
C VAL A 413 -12.29 -7.20 -11.38
N TYR A 414 -12.24 -6.20 -12.26
CA TYR A 414 -11.40 -6.27 -13.48
C TYR A 414 -9.92 -6.43 -13.15
N THR A 415 -9.41 -5.64 -12.21
CA THR A 415 -8.01 -5.71 -11.79
C THR A 415 -7.68 -7.07 -11.17
N ALA A 416 -8.54 -7.60 -10.28
CA ALA A 416 -8.34 -8.91 -9.68
C ALA A 416 -8.33 -10.04 -10.71
N LEU A 417 -9.21 -10.00 -11.71
CA LEU A 417 -9.25 -10.99 -12.80
C LEU A 417 -7.98 -10.94 -13.66
N VAL A 418 -7.46 -9.74 -13.96
CA VAL A 418 -6.20 -9.58 -14.72
C VAL A 418 -5.01 -10.15 -13.92
N ILE A 419 -4.92 -9.86 -12.63
CA ILE A 419 -3.88 -10.42 -11.76
C ILE A 419 -4.03 -11.95 -11.66
N ALA A 420 -5.24 -12.46 -11.46
CA ALA A 420 -5.53 -13.89 -11.39
C ALA A 420 -5.16 -14.61 -12.70
N ALA A 421 -5.45 -14.00 -13.85
CA ALA A 421 -5.06 -14.53 -15.15
C ALA A 421 -3.53 -14.58 -15.33
N ALA A 422 -2.80 -13.58 -14.83
CA ALA A 422 -1.33 -13.59 -14.85
C ALA A 422 -0.75 -14.66 -13.92
N VAL A 423 -1.27 -14.79 -12.70
CA VAL A 423 -0.88 -15.86 -11.75
C VAL A 423 -1.15 -17.23 -12.34
N TYR A 424 -2.34 -17.44 -12.92
CA TYR A 424 -2.72 -18.70 -13.54
C TYR A 424 -1.88 -18.99 -14.79
N GLY A 425 -1.63 -17.98 -15.63
CA GLY A 425 -0.76 -18.10 -16.79
C GLY A 425 0.67 -18.53 -16.41
N ALA A 426 1.22 -17.93 -15.35
CA ALA A 426 2.52 -18.33 -14.81
C ALA A 426 2.49 -19.75 -14.22
N PHE A 427 1.40 -20.11 -13.53
CA PHE A 427 1.21 -21.47 -12.99
C PHE A 427 1.21 -22.54 -14.09
N LEU A 428 0.60 -22.27 -15.25
CA LEU A 428 0.58 -23.20 -16.38
C LEU A 428 1.98 -23.50 -16.95
N LEU A 429 2.94 -22.59 -16.79
CA LEU A 429 4.33 -22.80 -17.19
C LEU A 429 5.06 -23.81 -16.30
N GLY A 430 4.46 -24.27 -15.20
CA GLY A 430 5.00 -25.34 -14.36
C GLY A 430 4.82 -26.75 -14.90
N PHE A 431 4.07 -26.93 -16.00
CA PHE A 431 3.84 -28.23 -16.65
C PHE A 431 3.43 -29.37 -15.69
N GLY A 432 2.59 -29.05 -14.70
CA GLY A 432 2.08 -30.00 -13.70
C GLY A 432 2.95 -30.17 -12.46
N ASN A 433 4.16 -29.58 -12.41
CA ASN A 433 4.97 -29.54 -11.19
C ASN A 433 4.67 -28.26 -10.39
N THR A 434 4.20 -28.43 -9.14
CA THR A 434 3.81 -27.29 -8.29
C THR A 434 4.99 -26.39 -7.93
N THR A 435 6.19 -26.94 -7.70
CA THR A 435 7.38 -26.16 -7.33
C THR A 435 7.82 -25.26 -8.49
N VAL A 436 7.89 -25.81 -9.70
CA VAL A 436 8.20 -25.04 -10.92
C VAL A 436 7.12 -24.00 -11.19
N ALA A 437 5.85 -24.35 -11.01
CA ALA A 437 4.73 -23.42 -11.19
C ALA A 437 4.82 -22.21 -10.23
N LEU A 438 5.10 -22.45 -8.96
CA LEU A 438 5.26 -21.39 -7.96
C LEU A 438 6.49 -20.53 -8.26
N PHE A 439 7.59 -21.14 -8.69
CA PHE A 439 8.76 -20.40 -9.15
C PHE A 439 8.44 -19.51 -10.36
N ALA A 440 7.67 -20.01 -11.34
CA ALA A 440 7.21 -19.21 -12.47
C ALA A 440 6.34 -18.01 -12.02
N VAL A 441 5.49 -18.17 -10.99
CA VAL A 441 4.74 -17.04 -10.40
C VAL A 441 5.69 -16.02 -9.77
N ALA A 442 6.71 -16.46 -9.04
CA ALA A 442 7.73 -15.58 -8.47
C ALA A 442 8.52 -14.84 -9.56
N MET A 443 8.88 -15.54 -10.65
CA MET A 443 9.56 -14.97 -11.80
C MET A 443 8.70 -13.96 -12.56
N ALA A 444 7.39 -14.17 -12.67
CA ALA A 444 6.46 -13.16 -13.18
C ALA A 444 6.47 -11.90 -12.30
N GLY A 445 6.56 -12.07 -10.98
CA GLY A 445 6.83 -10.99 -10.06
C GLY A 445 8.13 -10.24 -10.36
N THR A 446 9.26 -10.95 -10.55
CA THR A 446 10.53 -10.33 -10.93
C THR A 446 10.48 -9.63 -12.29
N GLY A 447 9.64 -10.12 -13.21
CA GLY A 447 9.40 -9.49 -14.50
C GLY A 447 8.71 -8.13 -14.37
N LEU A 448 7.74 -8.00 -13.47
CA LEU A 448 7.17 -6.70 -13.11
C LEU A 448 8.26 -5.79 -12.53
N LEU A 449 9.13 -6.32 -11.65
CA LEU A 449 10.21 -5.56 -11.02
C LEU A 449 11.20 -4.93 -12.00
N THR A 450 11.32 -5.42 -13.24
CA THR A 450 12.24 -4.82 -14.21
C THR A 450 11.86 -3.39 -14.58
N THR A 451 10.59 -3.01 -14.38
CA THR A 451 10.07 -1.67 -14.65
C THR A 451 10.00 -0.77 -13.41
N VAL A 452 10.29 -1.30 -12.21
CA VAL A 452 10.05 -0.61 -10.93
C VAL A 452 10.81 0.71 -10.81
N GLY A 453 12.05 0.79 -11.32
CA GLY A 453 12.80 2.05 -11.25
C GLY A 453 12.11 3.20 -12.00
N VAL A 454 11.41 2.91 -13.10
CA VAL A 454 10.59 3.91 -13.82
C VAL A 454 9.28 4.16 -13.08
N ILE A 455 8.63 3.13 -12.53
CA ILE A 455 7.39 3.25 -11.77
C ILE A 455 7.57 4.17 -10.55
N VAL A 456 8.63 3.98 -9.75
CA VAL A 456 8.93 4.89 -8.62
C VAL A 456 9.17 6.32 -9.09
N SER A 457 9.79 6.49 -10.26
CA SER A 457 10.01 7.81 -10.87
C SER A 457 8.69 8.49 -11.25
N MET A 458 7.73 7.73 -11.77
CA MET A 458 6.37 8.20 -12.09
C MET A 458 5.58 8.55 -10.84
N ASP A 459 5.77 7.78 -9.77
CA ASP A 459 5.09 7.95 -8.51
C ASP A 459 5.53 9.25 -7.82
N THR A 460 6.84 9.40 -7.61
CA THR A 460 7.39 10.62 -6.98
C THR A 460 7.25 11.87 -7.84
N PHE A 461 7.08 11.72 -9.16
CA PHE A 461 6.73 12.85 -10.04
C PHE A 461 5.45 13.55 -9.58
N GLY A 462 4.46 12.80 -9.08
CA GLY A 462 3.19 13.37 -8.60
C GLY A 462 3.37 14.33 -7.43
N PRO A 463 3.81 13.87 -6.24
CA PRO A 463 4.02 14.72 -5.05
C PRO A 463 4.95 15.91 -5.29
N VAL A 464 5.95 15.75 -6.16
CA VAL A 464 6.88 16.85 -6.49
C VAL A 464 6.18 17.94 -7.32
N SER A 465 5.27 17.56 -8.21
CA SER A 465 4.50 18.49 -9.03
C SER A 465 3.40 19.17 -8.21
N ASP A 466 2.74 18.40 -7.35
CA ASP A 466 1.73 18.82 -6.38
C ASP A 466 2.27 19.94 -5.46
N ASN A 467 3.39 19.65 -4.77
CA ASN A 467 4.07 20.67 -3.95
C ASN A 467 4.62 21.86 -4.76
N ALA A 468 4.97 21.65 -6.03
CA ALA A 468 5.41 22.77 -6.87
C ALA A 468 4.25 23.73 -7.15
N GLN A 469 3.04 23.20 -7.35
CA GLN A 469 1.82 23.98 -7.44
C GLN A 469 1.49 24.67 -6.11
N GLY A 470 1.54 23.96 -4.98
CA GLY A 470 1.31 24.55 -3.66
C GLY A 470 2.29 25.69 -3.34
N ILE A 471 3.58 25.53 -3.65
CA ILE A 471 4.58 26.62 -3.51
C ILE A 471 4.27 27.80 -4.42
N ALA A 472 3.82 27.54 -5.66
CA ALA A 472 3.45 28.59 -6.60
C ALA A 472 2.27 29.42 -6.07
N GLU A 473 1.21 28.76 -5.60
CA GLU A 473 0.01 29.39 -5.04
C GLU A 473 0.34 30.17 -3.76
N MET A 474 1.05 29.56 -2.81
CA MET A 474 1.47 30.22 -1.56
C MET A 474 2.38 31.42 -1.78
N SER A 475 3.22 31.40 -2.83
CA SER A 475 4.15 32.50 -3.12
C SER A 475 3.46 33.69 -3.80
N GLY A 476 2.44 33.43 -4.62
CA GLY A 476 1.84 34.39 -5.54
C GLY A 476 2.79 34.87 -6.66
N ASP A 477 3.92 34.19 -6.88
CA ASP A 477 4.99 34.63 -7.80
C ASP A 477 4.95 33.92 -9.17
N VAL A 478 3.96 33.05 -9.39
CA VAL A 478 3.74 32.30 -10.62
C VAL A 478 2.34 32.61 -11.15
N GLU A 479 2.27 33.25 -12.31
CA GLU A 479 1.00 33.64 -12.94
C GLU A 479 0.95 33.20 -14.40
N GLY A 480 -0.25 33.21 -14.98
CA GLY A 480 -0.48 32.94 -16.40
C GLY A 480 -0.07 31.52 -16.82
N GLU A 481 0.71 31.41 -17.89
CA GLU A 481 1.09 30.10 -18.45
C GLU A 481 1.89 29.25 -17.46
N GLY A 482 2.70 29.86 -16.58
CA GLY A 482 3.48 29.10 -15.60
C GLY A 482 2.61 28.37 -14.58
N ALA A 483 1.51 28.99 -14.15
CA ALA A 483 0.55 28.37 -13.24
C ALA A 483 -0.23 27.24 -13.96
N ALA A 484 -0.65 27.49 -15.20
CA ALA A 484 -1.30 26.48 -16.04
C ALA A 484 -0.40 25.27 -16.33
N VAL A 485 0.92 25.46 -16.45
CA VAL A 485 1.89 24.37 -16.57
C VAL A 485 1.89 23.50 -15.32
N LEU A 486 1.93 24.11 -14.13
CA LEU A 486 1.95 23.36 -12.86
C LEU A 486 0.66 22.56 -12.65
N GLU A 487 -0.50 23.16 -12.92
CA GLU A 487 -1.80 22.49 -12.86
C GLU A 487 -1.86 21.27 -13.79
N ARG A 488 -1.34 21.39 -15.02
CA ARG A 488 -1.23 20.24 -15.95
C ARG A 488 -0.29 19.15 -15.44
N LEU A 489 0.82 19.52 -14.79
CA LEU A 489 1.76 18.56 -14.23
C LEU A 489 1.17 17.81 -13.03
N ASP A 490 0.44 18.50 -12.16
CA ASP A 490 -0.28 17.89 -11.03
C ASP A 490 -1.35 16.90 -11.52
N ALA A 491 -2.16 17.27 -12.50
CA ALA A 491 -3.17 16.37 -13.07
C ALA A 491 -2.54 15.08 -13.67
N VAL A 492 -1.39 15.21 -14.34
CA VAL A 492 -0.60 14.04 -14.79
C VAL A 492 -0.08 13.25 -13.57
N GLY A 493 0.37 13.96 -12.53
CA GLY A 493 0.82 13.41 -11.26
C GLY A 493 -0.22 12.55 -10.56
N ASN A 494 -1.47 12.99 -10.46
CA ASN A 494 -2.55 12.23 -9.82
C ASN A 494 -2.86 10.95 -10.59
N THR A 495 -2.80 11.00 -11.91
CA THR A 495 -2.93 9.81 -12.77
C THR A 495 -1.75 8.85 -12.54
N THR A 496 -0.51 9.34 -12.47
CA THR A 496 0.65 8.47 -12.23
C THR A 496 0.62 7.87 -10.82
N LYS A 497 0.25 8.64 -9.79
CA LYS A 497 0.02 8.16 -8.40
C LYS A 497 -1.00 7.01 -8.37
N ALA A 498 -2.10 7.10 -9.14
CA ALA A 498 -3.08 6.02 -9.21
C ALA A 498 -2.52 4.75 -9.88
N ILE A 499 -1.87 4.91 -11.04
CA ILE A 499 -1.24 3.81 -11.79
C ILE A 499 -0.21 3.07 -10.93
N THR A 500 0.64 3.80 -10.21
CA THR A 500 1.71 3.23 -9.38
C THR A 500 1.14 2.48 -8.18
N LYS A 501 0.06 2.97 -7.56
CA LYS A 501 -0.70 2.24 -6.53
C LYS A 501 -1.25 0.93 -7.09
N GLY A 502 -1.85 0.94 -8.28
CA GLY A 502 -2.34 -0.27 -8.97
C GLY A 502 -1.23 -1.30 -9.18
N ILE A 503 -0.05 -0.85 -9.64
CA ILE A 503 1.11 -1.73 -9.85
C ILE A 503 1.66 -2.25 -8.52
N ALA A 504 1.70 -1.42 -7.47
CA ALA A 504 2.12 -1.85 -6.13
C ALA A 504 1.19 -2.94 -5.58
N ILE A 505 -0.13 -2.82 -5.81
CA ILE A 505 -1.11 -3.86 -5.44
C ILE A 505 -0.85 -5.16 -6.22
N ALA A 506 -0.70 -5.09 -7.54
CA ALA A 506 -0.41 -6.26 -8.36
C ALA A 506 0.88 -6.96 -7.94
N THR A 507 1.92 -6.17 -7.63
CA THR A 507 3.19 -6.67 -7.10
C THR A 507 3.01 -7.35 -5.75
N ALA A 508 2.24 -6.75 -4.84
CA ALA A 508 1.98 -7.31 -3.53
C ALA A 508 1.25 -8.65 -3.61
N VAL A 509 0.29 -8.79 -4.53
CA VAL A 509 -0.44 -10.05 -4.74
C VAL A 509 0.46 -11.13 -5.33
N LEU A 510 1.29 -10.80 -6.33
CA LEU A 510 2.28 -11.74 -6.87
C LEU A 510 3.29 -12.15 -5.80
N ALA A 511 3.81 -11.20 -5.02
CA ALA A 511 4.75 -11.45 -3.93
C ALA A 511 4.11 -12.35 -2.88
N ALA A 512 2.89 -12.04 -2.47
CA ALA A 512 2.14 -12.83 -1.50
C ALA A 512 1.87 -14.26 -1.99
N THR A 513 1.52 -14.42 -3.27
CA THR A 513 1.30 -15.73 -3.89
C THR A 513 2.60 -16.54 -3.96
N ALA A 514 3.72 -15.89 -4.30
CA ALA A 514 5.04 -16.51 -4.30
C ALA A 514 5.50 -16.89 -2.87
N LEU A 515 5.35 -15.98 -1.90
CA LEU A 515 5.60 -16.25 -0.48
C LEU A 515 4.73 -17.37 0.07
N PHE A 516 3.49 -17.53 -0.44
CA PHE A 516 2.65 -18.66 -0.11
C PHE A 516 3.25 -19.98 -0.57
N GLY A 517 3.91 -19.97 -1.73
CA GLY A 517 4.75 -21.07 -2.19
C GLY A 517 5.94 -21.33 -1.26
N SER A 518 6.65 -20.28 -0.84
CA SER A 518 7.74 -20.40 0.15
C SER A 518 7.23 -20.99 1.47
N PHE A 519 6.07 -20.54 1.95
CA PHE A 519 5.42 -21.07 3.16
C PHE A 519 5.15 -22.57 3.05
N ARG A 520 4.63 -23.02 1.90
CA ARG A 520 4.45 -24.46 1.63
C ARG A 520 5.77 -25.21 1.73
N THR A 521 6.83 -24.72 1.09
CA THR A 521 8.14 -25.37 1.11
C THR A 521 8.68 -25.48 2.55
N THR A 522 8.60 -24.40 3.32
CA THR A 522 9.02 -24.38 4.74
C THR A 522 8.23 -25.37 5.58
N VAL A 523 6.90 -25.40 5.46
CA VAL A 523 6.05 -26.34 6.20
C VAL A 523 6.34 -27.79 5.82
N VAL A 524 6.51 -28.09 4.54
CA VAL A 524 6.84 -29.46 4.07
C VAL A 524 8.17 -29.92 4.67
N GLY A 525 9.18 -29.07 4.68
CA GLY A 525 10.46 -29.35 5.35
C GLY A 525 10.27 -29.61 6.84
N ALA A 526 9.61 -28.70 7.55
CA ALA A 526 9.37 -28.84 8.99
C ALA A 526 8.56 -30.10 9.35
N LEU A 527 7.60 -30.52 8.52
CA LEU A 527 6.82 -31.74 8.72
C LEU A 527 7.66 -33.01 8.55
N ALA A 528 8.69 -32.98 7.69
CA ALA A 528 9.61 -34.10 7.52
C ALA A 528 10.35 -34.38 8.85
N ASP A 529 10.86 -33.33 9.46
CA ASP A 529 11.66 -33.37 10.71
C ASP A 529 10.81 -33.35 11.99
N ALA A 530 9.49 -33.16 11.86
CA ALA A 530 8.60 -33.06 13.02
C ALA A 530 8.63 -34.32 13.90
N SER A 531 8.72 -34.09 15.22
CA SER A 531 8.65 -35.13 16.25
C SER A 531 7.34 -35.91 16.20
N ALA A 532 7.33 -37.14 16.73
CA ALA A 532 6.11 -37.96 16.80
C ALA A 532 4.97 -37.23 17.56
N SER A 533 5.28 -36.53 18.64
CA SER A 533 4.30 -35.71 19.38
C SER A 533 3.75 -34.54 18.57
N ALA A 534 4.56 -33.94 17.70
CA ALA A 534 4.10 -32.88 16.81
C ALA A 534 3.19 -33.44 15.72
N LYS A 535 3.55 -34.58 15.12
CA LYS A 535 2.72 -35.26 14.11
C LYS A 535 1.38 -35.73 14.69
N ASP A 536 1.37 -36.27 15.90
CA ASP A 536 0.14 -36.67 16.61
C ASP A 536 -0.78 -35.47 16.88
N ALA A 537 -0.22 -34.35 17.36
CA ALA A 537 -0.99 -33.13 17.60
C ALA A 537 -1.54 -32.47 16.32
N LEU A 538 -0.88 -32.67 15.17
CA LEU A 538 -1.35 -32.19 13.86
C LEU A 538 -2.42 -33.12 13.25
N GLY A 539 -2.46 -34.39 13.65
CA GLY A 539 -3.44 -35.37 13.16
C GLY A 539 -3.42 -35.48 11.64
N SER A 540 -4.57 -35.26 10.99
CA SER A 540 -4.72 -35.28 9.52
C SER A 540 -3.85 -34.26 8.77
N PHE A 541 -3.27 -33.29 9.48
CA PHE A 541 -2.32 -32.31 8.95
C PHE A 541 -0.85 -32.72 9.21
N SER A 542 -0.56 -33.99 9.52
CA SER A 542 0.81 -34.49 9.56
C SER A 542 1.49 -34.52 8.18
N THR A 543 0.69 -34.45 7.12
CA THR A 543 1.10 -34.25 5.74
C THR A 543 0.55 -32.92 5.26
N PHE A 544 1.33 -32.18 4.47
CA PHE A 544 0.91 -30.87 3.96
C PHE A 544 -0.45 -30.94 3.27
N SER A 545 -1.41 -30.16 3.79
CA SER A 545 -2.77 -30.03 3.26
C SER A 545 -3.34 -28.67 3.66
N LEU A 546 -4.06 -28.05 2.73
CA LEU A 546 -4.79 -26.79 2.89
C LEU A 546 -6.25 -26.95 2.45
N SER A 547 -6.81 -28.15 2.67
CA SER A 547 -8.19 -28.50 2.38
C SER A 547 -9.20 -27.52 2.99
N ILE A 548 -9.82 -26.67 2.15
CA ILE A 548 -10.81 -25.66 2.57
C ILE A 548 -12.11 -26.30 3.07
N ASP A 549 -12.37 -27.56 2.70
CA ASP A 549 -13.45 -28.38 3.22
C ASP A 549 -13.28 -28.75 4.71
N SER A 550 -12.08 -28.55 5.28
CA SER A 550 -11.85 -28.72 6.72
C SER A 550 -12.29 -27.46 7.51
N PRO A 551 -13.17 -27.59 8.54
CA PRO A 551 -13.72 -26.43 9.26
C PRO A 551 -12.68 -25.51 9.91
N ASN A 552 -11.59 -26.06 10.44
CA ASN A 552 -10.50 -25.27 11.02
C ASN A 552 -9.77 -24.42 9.97
N VAL A 553 -9.59 -24.94 8.75
CA VAL A 553 -8.97 -24.24 7.63
C VAL A 553 -9.89 -23.11 7.15
N LEU A 554 -11.19 -23.37 7.05
CA LEU A 554 -12.19 -22.37 6.68
C LEU A 554 -12.25 -21.20 7.68
N ILE A 555 -12.11 -21.46 8.99
CA ILE A 555 -12.02 -20.39 10.00
C ILE A 555 -10.81 -19.48 9.71
N GLY A 556 -9.66 -20.07 9.39
CA GLY A 556 -8.47 -19.32 8.98
C GLY A 556 -8.77 -18.35 7.84
N LEU A 557 -9.41 -18.84 6.77
CA LEU A 557 -9.81 -18.05 5.60
C LEU A 557 -10.69 -16.85 5.98
N ILE A 558 -11.73 -17.08 6.77
CA ILE A 558 -12.68 -16.04 7.20
C ILE A 558 -11.97 -14.99 8.06
N VAL A 559 -11.11 -15.41 8.99
CA VAL A 559 -10.34 -14.49 9.84
C VAL A 559 -9.37 -13.65 9.00
N GLY A 560 -8.72 -14.26 8.00
CA GLY A 560 -7.86 -13.55 7.06
C GLY A 560 -8.57 -12.42 6.32
N ALA A 561 -9.74 -12.71 5.76
CA ALA A 561 -10.57 -11.70 5.11
C ALA A 561 -11.06 -10.62 6.10
N ALA A 562 -11.48 -11.02 7.31
CA ALA A 562 -11.96 -10.09 8.33
C ALA A 562 -10.89 -9.09 8.79
N VAL A 563 -9.61 -9.51 8.87
CA VAL A 563 -8.51 -8.61 9.25
C VAL A 563 -8.32 -7.49 8.24
N VAL A 564 -8.47 -7.76 6.94
CA VAL A 564 -8.38 -6.72 5.89
C VAL A 564 -9.44 -5.64 6.12
N PHE A 565 -10.70 -6.04 6.31
CA PHE A 565 -11.79 -5.09 6.61
C PHE A 565 -11.54 -4.29 7.89
N LEU A 566 -11.13 -4.97 8.95
CA LEU A 566 -10.85 -4.32 10.23
C LEU A 566 -9.69 -3.31 10.10
N PHE A 567 -8.62 -3.69 9.39
CA PHE A 567 -7.49 -2.82 9.14
C PHE A 567 -7.89 -1.57 8.35
N SER A 568 -8.64 -1.73 7.25
CA SER A 568 -9.14 -0.61 6.45
C SER A 568 -10.00 0.33 7.28
N GLY A 569 -10.92 -0.21 8.09
CA GLY A 569 -11.78 0.59 8.96
C GLY A 569 -10.99 1.35 10.04
N LEU A 570 -9.98 0.72 10.64
CA LEU A 570 -9.10 1.37 11.62
C LEU A 570 -8.28 2.50 10.99
N ALA A 571 -7.76 2.30 9.78
CA ALA A 571 -7.01 3.30 9.03
C ALA A 571 -7.87 4.52 8.68
N ILE A 572 -9.07 4.30 8.11
CA ILE A 572 -10.01 5.37 7.77
C ILE A 572 -10.43 6.15 9.03
N ALA A 573 -10.77 5.44 10.10
CA ALA A 573 -11.17 6.08 11.34
C ALA A 573 -10.03 6.87 12.01
N ALA A 574 -8.77 6.43 11.84
CA ALA A 574 -7.61 7.17 12.33
C ALA A 574 -7.45 8.52 11.62
N VAL A 575 -7.60 8.55 10.29
CA VAL A 575 -7.59 9.80 9.51
C VAL A 575 -8.74 10.69 9.95
N GLY A 576 -9.97 10.17 10.04
CA GLY A 576 -11.14 10.98 10.46
C GLY A 576 -10.97 11.64 11.83
N ARG A 577 -10.41 10.92 12.82
CA ARG A 577 -10.11 11.51 14.14
C ARG A 577 -9.02 12.57 14.09
N ALA A 578 -8.00 12.38 13.26
CA ALA A 578 -6.89 13.32 13.12
C ALA A 578 -7.33 14.58 12.36
N ALA A 579 -7.98 14.42 11.21
CA ALA A 579 -8.58 15.49 10.43
C ALA A 579 -9.56 16.32 11.28
N GLY A 580 -10.41 15.69 12.08
CA GLY A 580 -11.32 16.40 13.00
C GLY A 580 -10.60 17.33 13.99
N ARG A 581 -9.41 16.97 14.46
CA ARG A 581 -8.59 17.86 15.31
C ARG A 581 -7.95 19.00 14.51
N VAL A 582 -7.50 18.73 13.29
CA VAL A 582 -6.96 19.76 12.39
C VAL A 582 -8.04 20.79 12.06
N VAL A 583 -9.25 20.35 11.72
CA VAL A 583 -10.40 21.22 11.45
C VAL A 583 -10.68 22.15 12.63
N VAL A 584 -10.76 21.61 13.85
CA VAL A 584 -11.00 22.42 15.06
C VAL A 584 -9.86 23.43 15.29
N GLU A 585 -8.62 23.03 15.07
CA GLU A 585 -7.46 23.91 15.21
C GLU A 585 -7.48 25.05 14.17
N VAL A 586 -7.70 24.75 12.89
CA VAL A 586 -7.74 25.77 11.83
C VAL A 586 -8.89 26.76 12.07
N ARG A 587 -10.07 26.26 12.45
CA ARG A 587 -11.21 27.12 12.84
C ARG A 587 -10.87 28.02 14.03
N GLU A 588 -10.19 27.49 15.04
CA GLU A 588 -9.80 28.26 16.21
C GLU A 588 -8.80 29.37 15.85
N GLN A 589 -7.84 29.09 14.97
CA GLN A 589 -6.91 30.10 14.48
C GLN A 589 -7.64 31.21 13.72
N PHE A 590 -8.52 30.88 12.76
CA PHE A 590 -9.30 31.91 12.05
C PHE A 590 -10.19 32.73 12.99
N ARG A 591 -10.75 32.12 14.03
CA ARG A 591 -11.61 32.79 15.01
C ARG A 591 -10.83 33.71 15.95
N THR A 592 -9.66 33.28 16.41
CA THR A 592 -8.87 34.00 17.43
C THR A 592 -7.85 34.97 16.85
N LYS A 593 -7.45 34.78 15.59
CA LYS A 593 -6.47 35.59 14.85
C LYS A 593 -7.10 36.13 13.56
N PRO A 594 -8.03 37.09 13.63
CA PRO A 594 -8.71 37.63 12.45
C PRO A 594 -7.75 38.28 11.44
N GLY A 595 -6.56 38.74 11.88
CA GLY A 595 -5.51 39.28 11.02
C GLY A 595 -4.90 38.27 10.03
N ILE A 596 -5.24 36.98 10.15
CA ILE A 596 -4.89 35.98 9.14
C ILE A 596 -5.65 36.25 7.83
N MET A 597 -6.93 36.62 7.90
CA MET A 597 -7.77 36.74 6.70
C MET A 597 -7.43 37.96 5.84
N ASP A 598 -6.80 38.99 6.44
CA ASP A 598 -6.34 40.21 5.78
C ASP A 598 -4.82 40.27 5.54
N TYR A 599 -4.11 39.15 5.76
CA TYR A 599 -2.66 39.00 5.60
C TYR A 599 -1.79 39.86 6.55
N THR A 600 -2.36 40.42 7.62
CA THR A 600 -1.60 41.18 8.62
C THR A 600 -0.92 40.29 9.67
N GLU A 601 -1.40 39.06 9.85
CA GLU A 601 -0.86 38.06 10.77
C GLU A 601 -0.61 36.72 10.04
N LYS A 602 0.49 36.04 10.38
CA LYS A 602 0.79 34.71 9.83
C LYS A 602 0.08 33.60 10.63
N PRO A 603 -0.45 32.56 9.96
CA PRO A 603 -0.97 31.37 10.65
C PRO A 603 0.11 30.62 11.44
N ASP A 604 -0.30 29.85 12.44
CA ASP A 604 0.59 28.98 13.20
C ASP A 604 0.62 27.58 12.57
N TYR A 605 1.54 27.43 11.60
CA TYR A 605 1.77 26.17 10.87
C TYR A 605 2.34 25.07 11.76
N ASP A 606 3.27 25.42 12.67
CA ASP A 606 3.99 24.48 13.52
C ASP A 606 3.04 23.67 14.41
N ARG A 607 2.00 24.34 14.91
CA ARG A 607 0.97 23.71 15.72
C ARG A 607 0.19 22.63 14.95
N VAL A 608 -0.18 22.88 13.70
CA VAL A 608 -0.87 21.89 12.85
C VAL A 608 0.05 20.71 12.55
N VAL A 609 1.32 20.98 12.20
CA VAL A 609 2.33 19.94 11.95
C VAL A 609 2.54 19.05 13.19
N ASP A 610 2.61 19.60 14.41
CA ASP A 610 2.73 18.78 15.63
C ASP A 610 1.49 17.92 15.89
N ILE A 611 0.28 18.47 15.68
CA ILE A 611 -0.97 17.71 15.82
C ILE A 611 -0.95 16.50 14.88
N CYS A 612 -0.75 16.72 13.58
CA CYS A 612 -0.69 15.66 12.59
C CYS A 612 0.40 14.64 12.93
N THR A 613 1.60 15.10 13.32
CA THR A 613 2.72 14.21 13.67
C THR A 613 2.40 13.33 14.87
N ARG A 614 1.95 13.93 15.97
CA ARG A 614 1.66 13.20 17.21
C ARG A 614 0.58 12.15 16.98
N ASP A 615 -0.45 12.51 16.23
CA ASP A 615 -1.62 11.67 16.04
C ASP A 615 -1.33 10.53 15.06
N ALA A 616 -0.63 10.81 13.96
CA ALA A 616 -0.14 9.78 13.04
C ALA A 616 0.65 8.70 13.79
N GLN A 617 1.65 9.08 14.60
CA GLN A 617 2.46 8.11 15.35
C GLN A 617 1.64 7.34 16.40
N ARG A 618 0.66 7.99 17.03
CA ARG A 618 -0.18 7.34 18.05
C ARG A 618 -1.15 6.33 17.42
N GLU A 619 -1.72 6.65 16.27
CA GLU A 619 -2.68 5.80 15.55
C GLU A 619 -2.00 4.62 14.86
N LEU A 620 -0.77 4.81 14.38
CA LEU A 620 0.05 3.82 13.68
C LEU A 620 0.29 2.50 14.43
N ALA A 621 0.36 2.52 15.77
CA ALA A 621 0.68 1.33 16.55
C ALA A 621 -0.39 0.22 16.44
N THR A 622 -1.67 0.58 16.30
CA THR A 622 -2.75 -0.41 16.32
C THR A 622 -2.78 -1.26 15.05
N PRO A 623 -2.75 -0.67 13.83
CA PRO A 623 -2.67 -1.45 12.60
C PRO A 623 -1.41 -2.33 12.52
N GLY A 624 -0.25 -1.83 13.00
CA GLY A 624 0.99 -2.61 13.01
C GLY A 624 0.95 -3.83 13.93
N LEU A 625 0.41 -3.67 15.16
CA LEU A 625 0.24 -4.79 16.08
C LEU A 625 -0.78 -5.81 15.56
N LEU A 626 -1.86 -5.35 14.92
CA LEU A 626 -2.84 -6.23 14.28
C LEU A 626 -2.18 -7.12 13.21
N ALA A 627 -1.36 -6.52 12.34
CA ALA A 627 -0.68 -7.21 11.25
C ALA A 627 0.31 -8.28 11.73
N ILE A 628 1.05 -8.03 12.81
CA ILE A 628 2.07 -8.96 13.32
C ILE A 628 1.44 -10.03 14.21
N MET A 629 0.58 -9.64 15.14
CA MET A 629 0.10 -10.55 16.18
C MET A 629 -1.00 -11.49 15.69
N THR A 630 -1.76 -11.13 14.65
CA THR A 630 -2.86 -11.98 14.17
C THR A 630 -2.38 -13.26 13.49
N PRO A 631 -1.41 -13.25 12.55
CA PRO A 631 -0.82 -14.49 12.03
C PRO A 631 -0.23 -15.37 13.12
N ILE A 632 0.44 -14.78 14.12
CA ILE A 632 0.98 -15.50 15.28
C ILE A 632 -0.15 -16.17 16.07
N ALA A 633 -1.23 -15.43 16.37
CA ALA A 633 -2.38 -15.98 17.07
C ALA A 633 -3.01 -17.16 16.31
N VAL A 634 -3.26 -17.01 15.00
CA VAL A 634 -3.88 -18.06 14.17
C VAL A 634 -2.97 -19.30 14.09
N GLY A 635 -1.67 -19.11 13.84
CA GLY A 635 -0.70 -20.19 13.70
C GLY A 635 -0.57 -21.04 14.98
N PHE A 636 -0.35 -20.41 16.14
CA PHE A 636 -0.20 -21.15 17.38
C PHE A 636 -1.52 -21.72 17.93
N ALA A 637 -2.66 -21.06 17.66
CA ALA A 637 -3.97 -21.56 18.05
C ALA A 637 -4.36 -22.81 17.26
N PHE A 638 -4.32 -22.72 15.92
CA PHE A 638 -4.97 -23.68 15.04
C PHE A 638 -4.02 -24.50 14.16
N GLY A 639 -2.73 -24.15 14.12
CA GLY A 639 -1.71 -24.84 13.32
C GLY A 639 -1.44 -24.17 11.97
N TYR A 640 -0.56 -24.79 11.17
CA TYR A 640 -0.10 -24.22 9.91
C TYR A 640 -1.20 -24.16 8.83
N ALA A 641 -2.14 -25.11 8.80
CA ALA A 641 -3.13 -25.18 7.73
C ALA A 641 -4.15 -24.02 7.82
N PRO A 642 -4.73 -23.71 9.00
CA PRO A 642 -5.53 -22.50 9.17
C PRO A 642 -4.74 -21.20 8.99
N LEU A 643 -3.45 -21.17 9.36
CA LEU A 643 -2.57 -20.04 9.07
C LEU A 643 -2.40 -19.84 7.56
N GLY A 644 -2.19 -20.90 6.78
CA GLY A 644 -2.11 -20.81 5.33
C GLY A 644 -3.43 -20.33 4.71
N ALA A 645 -4.57 -20.83 5.18
CA ALA A 645 -5.87 -20.32 4.72
C ALA A 645 -6.11 -18.87 5.11
N PHE A 646 -5.65 -18.43 6.28
CA PHE A 646 -5.66 -17.03 6.69
C PHE A 646 -4.91 -16.13 5.69
N LEU A 647 -3.74 -16.55 5.21
CA LEU A 647 -3.02 -15.83 4.17
C LEU A 647 -3.82 -15.78 2.87
N GLY A 648 -4.42 -16.91 2.45
CA GLY A 648 -5.29 -16.96 1.27
C GLY A 648 -6.47 -16.00 1.35
N GLY A 649 -7.12 -15.92 2.52
CA GLY A 649 -8.25 -15.02 2.75
C GLY A 649 -7.84 -13.55 2.76
N ALA A 650 -6.70 -13.25 3.39
CA ALA A 650 -6.12 -11.91 3.40
C ALA A 650 -5.70 -11.44 2.01
N ILE A 651 -5.14 -12.32 1.17
CA ILE A 651 -4.76 -12.00 -0.21
C ILE A 651 -5.99 -11.73 -1.07
N ALA A 652 -6.97 -12.65 -1.05
CA ALA A 652 -8.17 -12.56 -1.88
C ALA A 652 -9.05 -11.34 -1.53
N CYS A 653 -9.24 -11.07 -0.24
CA CYS A 653 -9.95 -9.87 0.19
C CYS A 653 -9.11 -8.60 0.00
N GLY A 654 -7.81 -8.71 0.24
CA GLY A 654 -6.86 -7.59 0.20
C GLY A 654 -6.74 -6.97 -1.18
N VAL A 655 -6.61 -7.78 -2.25
CA VAL A 655 -6.55 -7.25 -3.63
C VAL A 655 -7.80 -6.46 -3.99
N LEU A 656 -8.99 -6.98 -3.66
CA LEU A 656 -10.25 -6.32 -3.98
C LEU A 656 -10.39 -5.01 -3.20
N MET A 657 -10.12 -5.04 -1.90
CA MET A 657 -10.25 -3.86 -1.03
C MET A 657 -9.22 -2.78 -1.38
N ALA A 658 -7.97 -3.15 -1.67
CA ALA A 658 -6.92 -2.19 -2.01
C ALA A 658 -7.22 -1.45 -3.32
N VAL A 659 -7.67 -2.17 -4.36
CA VAL A 659 -8.03 -1.56 -5.66
C VAL A 659 -9.28 -0.71 -5.52
N PHE A 660 -10.31 -1.22 -4.84
CA PHE A 660 -11.55 -0.48 -4.58
C PHE A 660 -11.26 0.89 -3.95
N LEU A 661 -10.54 0.90 -2.82
CA LEU A 661 -10.24 2.14 -2.10
C LEU A 661 -9.38 3.09 -2.94
N SER A 662 -8.34 2.57 -3.60
CA SER A 662 -7.39 3.39 -4.38
C SER A 662 -8.05 4.03 -5.59
N ASN A 663 -8.86 3.27 -6.35
CA ASN A 663 -9.48 3.77 -7.57
C ASN A 663 -10.71 4.64 -7.28
N SER A 664 -11.50 4.34 -6.25
CA SER A 664 -12.59 5.24 -5.83
C SER A 664 -12.06 6.62 -5.48
N GLY A 665 -11.03 6.70 -4.64
CA GLY A 665 -10.43 7.99 -4.27
C GLY A 665 -9.78 8.70 -5.46
N GLY A 666 -9.02 8.00 -6.30
CA GLY A 666 -8.44 8.61 -7.50
C GLY A 666 -9.49 9.13 -8.49
N ALA A 667 -10.64 8.47 -8.62
CA ALA A 667 -11.72 8.92 -9.48
C ALA A 667 -12.47 10.15 -8.91
N TRP A 668 -12.63 10.24 -7.59
CA TRP A 668 -13.21 11.43 -6.95
C TRP A 668 -12.31 12.66 -7.10
N ASP A 669 -11.01 12.50 -6.88
CA ASP A 669 -10.02 13.56 -7.06
C ASP A 669 -10.01 14.11 -8.49
N ASN A 670 -9.91 13.22 -9.48
CA ASN A 670 -9.91 13.64 -10.87
C ASN A 670 -11.27 14.17 -11.34
N ALA A 671 -12.38 13.80 -10.68
CA ALA A 671 -13.67 14.43 -10.90
C ALA A 671 -13.70 15.86 -10.33
N LYS A 672 -13.09 16.12 -9.17
CA LYS A 672 -12.88 17.47 -8.62
C LYS A 672 -12.06 18.32 -9.58
N LYS A 673 -10.89 17.84 -10.02
CA LYS A 673 -10.01 18.56 -10.96
C LYS A 673 -10.73 18.92 -12.27
N LEU A 674 -11.54 18.02 -12.83
CA LEU A 674 -12.35 18.34 -14.02
C LEU A 674 -13.30 19.52 -13.83
N VAL A 675 -13.94 19.62 -12.65
CA VAL A 675 -14.78 20.78 -12.33
C VAL A 675 -13.95 22.03 -12.15
N GLU A 676 -12.78 21.94 -11.51
CA GLU A 676 -11.84 23.06 -11.32
C GLU A 676 -11.34 23.64 -12.65
N GLU A 677 -11.12 22.81 -13.68
CA GLU A 677 -10.77 23.21 -15.05
C GLU A 677 -11.90 23.96 -15.80
N GLY A 678 -13.07 24.17 -15.15
CA GLY A 678 -14.18 24.95 -15.69
C GLY A 678 -15.37 24.14 -16.20
N HIS A 679 -15.34 22.81 -16.07
CA HIS A 679 -16.52 21.99 -16.36
C HIS A 679 -17.60 22.21 -15.29
N LEU A 680 -18.87 22.09 -15.68
CA LEU A 680 -20.03 22.13 -14.76
C LEU A 680 -20.12 23.37 -13.84
N GLY A 681 -19.50 24.49 -14.23
CA GLY A 681 -19.60 25.77 -13.52
C GLY A 681 -18.33 26.22 -12.82
N GLY A 682 -17.27 25.41 -12.80
CA GLY A 682 -15.98 25.84 -12.27
C GLY A 682 -15.90 25.88 -10.74
N LYS A 683 -14.78 26.41 -10.24
CA LYS A 683 -14.52 26.64 -8.81
C LYS A 683 -15.63 27.47 -8.15
N GLY A 684 -16.06 27.04 -6.97
CA GLY A 684 -17.11 27.69 -6.17
C GLY A 684 -18.56 27.36 -6.61
N SER A 685 -18.75 26.54 -7.63
CA SER A 685 -20.09 26.05 -8.02
C SER A 685 -20.62 24.96 -7.07
N PRO A 686 -21.94 24.67 -7.05
CA PRO A 686 -22.48 23.55 -6.28
C PRO A 686 -21.91 22.19 -6.73
N ALA A 687 -21.55 22.06 -8.01
CA ALA A 687 -20.87 20.87 -8.52
C ALA A 687 -19.48 20.73 -7.91
N HIS A 688 -18.74 21.84 -7.79
CA HIS A 688 -17.42 21.88 -7.17
C HIS A 688 -17.46 21.47 -5.70
N GLU A 689 -18.38 22.03 -4.92
CA GLU A 689 -18.59 21.64 -3.52
C GLU A 689 -18.90 20.14 -3.38
N ALA A 690 -19.77 19.60 -4.25
CA ALA A 690 -20.11 18.18 -4.25
C ALA A 690 -18.93 17.26 -4.58
N THR A 691 -18.06 17.67 -5.51
CA THR A 691 -16.86 16.91 -5.86
C THR A 691 -15.77 17.03 -4.80
N VAL A 692 -15.63 18.17 -4.11
CA VAL A 692 -14.71 18.32 -2.96
C VAL A 692 -15.12 17.40 -1.81
N ILE A 693 -16.42 17.26 -1.54
CA ILE A 693 -16.91 16.28 -0.54
C ILE A 693 -16.58 14.85 -0.99
N GLY A 694 -16.72 14.53 -2.27
CA GLY A 694 -16.33 13.23 -2.81
C GLY A 694 -14.83 12.93 -2.63
N ASP A 695 -13.98 13.92 -2.93
CA ASP A 695 -12.53 13.79 -2.82
C ASP A 695 -12.06 13.63 -1.37
N THR A 696 -12.59 14.45 -0.46
CA THR A 696 -12.29 14.36 1.00
C THR A 696 -12.75 13.03 1.63
N VAL A 697 -13.76 12.36 1.06
CA VAL A 697 -14.09 10.97 1.40
C VAL A 697 -13.07 9.99 0.81
N GLY A 698 -12.58 10.27 -0.39
CA GLY A 698 -11.58 9.51 -1.14
C GLY A 698 -10.16 9.55 -0.60
N ASP A 699 -9.77 10.64 0.05
CA ASP A 699 -8.42 10.84 0.59
C ASP A 699 -7.96 9.74 1.56
N PRO A 700 -8.69 9.41 2.64
CA PRO A 700 -8.33 8.29 3.49
C PRO A 700 -8.37 6.95 2.75
N PHE A 701 -9.14 6.83 1.66
CA PHE A 701 -9.21 5.61 0.87
C PHE A 701 -7.95 5.44 0.01
N LYS A 702 -7.59 6.47 -0.78
CA LYS A 702 -6.52 6.39 -1.79
C LYS A 702 -5.12 6.58 -1.25
N ASP A 703 -4.93 7.25 -0.10
CA ASP A 703 -3.59 7.62 0.40
C ASP A 703 -3.26 7.03 1.78
N THR A 704 -4.25 6.45 2.47
CA THR A 704 -4.01 5.76 3.75
C THR A 704 -4.40 4.29 3.69
N ALA A 705 -5.70 3.99 3.62
CA ALA A 705 -6.18 2.62 3.81
C ALA A 705 -5.87 1.70 2.61
N GLY A 706 -6.16 2.14 1.38
CA GLY A 706 -5.97 1.36 0.16
C GLY A 706 -4.52 0.92 -0.02
N PRO A 707 -3.55 1.85 -0.12
CA PRO A 707 -2.15 1.50 -0.29
C PRO A 707 -1.56 0.74 0.90
N ALA A 708 -2.02 0.98 2.14
CA ALA A 708 -1.50 0.29 3.31
C ALA A 708 -1.88 -1.18 3.41
N ILE A 709 -2.90 -1.63 2.67
CA ILE A 709 -3.23 -3.05 2.57
C ILE A 709 -2.09 -3.84 1.91
N ASN A 710 -1.34 -3.22 0.99
CA ASN A 710 -0.21 -3.89 0.33
C ASN A 710 0.88 -4.35 1.31
N PRO A 711 1.50 -3.45 2.11
CA PRO A 711 2.47 -3.87 3.11
C PRO A 711 1.83 -4.70 4.23
N LEU A 712 0.53 -4.52 4.53
CA LEU A 712 -0.17 -5.41 5.47
C LEU A 712 -0.13 -6.88 5.01
N ILE A 713 -0.54 -7.17 3.77
CA ILE A 713 -0.54 -8.53 3.21
C ILE A 713 0.87 -9.11 3.24
N LYS A 714 1.87 -8.34 2.82
CA LYS A 714 3.27 -8.79 2.75
C LYS A 714 3.86 -9.04 4.14
N VAL A 715 3.62 -8.16 5.11
CA VAL A 715 4.04 -8.38 6.51
C VAL A 715 3.37 -9.61 7.10
N MET A 716 2.07 -9.81 6.90
CA MET A 716 1.38 -11.00 7.41
C MET A 716 1.95 -12.29 6.82
N ASN A 717 2.24 -12.30 5.50
CA ASN A 717 2.88 -13.45 4.85
C ASN A 717 4.29 -13.72 5.39
N LEU A 718 5.12 -12.68 5.56
CA LEU A 718 6.48 -12.83 6.09
C LEU A 718 6.48 -13.31 7.54
N VAL A 719 5.60 -12.76 8.38
CA VAL A 719 5.45 -13.24 9.76
C VAL A 719 5.02 -14.71 9.77
N ALA A 720 4.04 -15.08 8.94
CA ALA A 720 3.57 -16.45 8.83
C ALA A 720 4.67 -17.41 8.34
N LEU A 721 5.47 -16.98 7.35
CA LEU A 721 6.62 -17.73 6.84
C LEU A 721 7.68 -17.94 7.95
N LEU A 722 8.05 -16.87 8.66
CA LEU A 722 9.05 -16.91 9.72
C LEU A 722 8.66 -17.81 10.90
N ILE A 723 7.37 -17.88 11.24
CA ILE A 723 6.88 -18.73 12.32
C ILE A 723 6.45 -20.12 11.86
N ALA A 724 6.41 -20.39 10.54
CA ALA A 724 5.85 -21.62 9.99
C ALA A 724 6.50 -22.88 10.58
N ASP A 725 7.82 -22.91 10.61
CA ASP A 725 8.59 -24.00 11.21
C ASP A 725 8.28 -24.13 12.70
N ALA A 726 8.33 -23.03 13.46
CA ALA A 726 8.01 -23.03 14.88
C ALA A 726 6.59 -23.57 15.19
N VAL A 727 5.60 -23.21 14.36
CA VAL A 727 4.22 -23.69 14.50
C VAL A 727 4.14 -25.21 14.31
N VAL A 728 4.93 -25.77 13.40
CA VAL A 728 5.02 -27.23 13.17
C VAL A 728 5.81 -27.91 14.28
N THR A 729 7.03 -27.42 14.60
CA THR A 729 7.92 -28.02 15.60
C THR A 729 7.23 -28.10 16.98
N TYR A 730 6.54 -27.03 17.38
CA TYR A 730 5.91 -26.92 18.70
C TYR A 730 4.43 -27.33 18.71
N ALA A 731 3.93 -27.97 17.66
CA ALA A 731 2.51 -28.39 17.57
C ALA A 731 2.06 -29.23 18.77
N GLY A 732 2.94 -30.10 19.29
CA GLY A 732 2.67 -30.95 20.46
C GLY A 732 2.80 -30.24 21.83
N ASN A 733 3.34 -29.02 21.88
CA ASN A 733 3.50 -28.27 23.14
C ASN A 733 2.29 -27.38 23.40
N VAL A 734 1.25 -27.96 24.01
CA VAL A 734 -0.02 -27.26 24.29
C VAL A 734 0.18 -26.03 25.17
N ALA A 735 1.03 -26.10 26.20
CA ALA A 735 1.25 -24.98 27.12
C ALA A 735 1.86 -23.77 26.41
N LEU A 736 2.87 -23.98 25.56
CA LEU A 736 3.48 -22.92 24.75
C LEU A 736 2.46 -22.34 23.77
N ARG A 737 1.75 -23.19 23.03
CA ARG A 737 0.75 -22.78 22.03
C ARG A 737 -0.34 -21.91 22.64
N VAL A 738 -0.93 -22.35 23.75
CA VAL A 738 -1.96 -21.59 24.46
C VAL A 738 -1.39 -20.29 25.00
N GLY A 739 -0.20 -20.32 25.61
CA GLY A 739 0.48 -19.13 26.13
C GLY A 739 0.71 -18.06 25.06
N VAL A 740 1.31 -18.44 23.93
CA VAL A 740 1.56 -17.52 22.81
C VAL A 740 0.25 -17.00 22.21
N THR A 741 -0.76 -17.86 22.06
CA THR A 741 -2.08 -17.47 21.54
C THR A 741 -2.76 -16.44 22.45
N VAL A 742 -2.80 -16.68 23.76
CA VAL A 742 -3.45 -15.77 24.73
C VAL A 742 -2.74 -14.42 24.75
N VAL A 743 -1.41 -14.40 24.72
CA VAL A 743 -0.65 -13.15 24.64
C VAL A 743 -0.94 -12.43 23.33
N ALA A 744 -0.92 -13.12 22.19
CA ALA A 744 -1.15 -12.52 20.88
C ALA A 744 -2.56 -11.93 20.74
N VAL A 745 -3.58 -12.70 21.10
CA VAL A 745 -4.98 -12.23 21.12
C VAL A 745 -5.15 -11.08 22.13
N GLY A 746 -4.54 -11.19 23.31
CA GLY A 746 -4.57 -10.14 24.33
C GLY A 746 -4.01 -8.81 23.80
N VAL A 747 -2.86 -8.84 23.12
CA VAL A 747 -2.27 -7.65 22.49
C VAL A 747 -3.19 -7.06 21.43
N VAL A 748 -3.77 -7.87 20.55
CA VAL A 748 -4.70 -7.41 19.50
C VAL A 748 -5.95 -6.76 20.12
N VAL A 749 -6.57 -7.43 21.10
CA VAL A 749 -7.78 -6.93 21.78
C VAL A 749 -7.47 -5.63 22.51
N VAL A 750 -6.37 -5.55 23.25
CA VAL A 750 -5.95 -4.33 23.95
C VAL A 750 -5.69 -3.20 22.95
N ALA A 751 -5.01 -3.48 21.84
CA ALA A 751 -4.75 -2.47 20.80
C ALA A 751 -6.07 -1.94 20.19
N ILE A 752 -7.01 -2.81 19.86
CA ILE A 752 -8.34 -2.41 19.32
C ILE A 752 -9.13 -1.61 20.35
N VAL A 753 -9.17 -2.06 21.61
CA VAL A 753 -9.88 -1.35 22.69
C VAL A 753 -9.27 0.02 22.92
N ILE A 754 -7.94 0.14 22.94
CA ILE A 754 -7.24 1.43 23.05
C ILE A 754 -7.58 2.32 21.86
N SER A 755 -7.60 1.79 20.64
CA SER A 755 -7.95 2.56 19.44
C SER A 755 -9.39 3.07 19.49
N LYS A 756 -10.37 2.21 19.84
CA LYS A 756 -11.79 2.58 19.94
C LYS A 756 -12.12 3.52 21.09
N ARG A 757 -11.34 3.51 22.18
CA ARG A 757 -11.53 4.41 23.33
C ARG A 757 -10.91 5.79 23.13
N ARG A 758 -10.18 6.04 22.05
CA ARG A 758 -9.65 7.37 21.75
C ARG A 758 -10.82 8.28 21.42
N ALA A 759 -11.00 9.33 22.23
CA ALA A 759 -12.13 10.24 22.17
C ALA A 759 -12.28 10.87 20.76
N ASP A 760 -13.52 10.97 20.31
CA ASP A 760 -13.89 11.82 19.18
C ASP A 760 -13.71 13.29 19.56
N PRO A 761 -12.94 14.07 18.79
CA PRO A 761 -12.72 15.51 19.05
C PRO A 761 -14.02 16.33 19.07
N ILE A 762 -15.07 15.81 18.44
CA ILE A 762 -16.34 16.51 18.20
C ILE A 762 -17.22 16.57 19.46
N GLY A 763 -16.93 15.74 20.48
CA GLY A 763 -17.80 15.61 21.65
C GLY A 763 -17.57 16.61 22.80
N SER A 764 -16.51 17.41 22.79
CA SER A 764 -16.15 18.22 23.98
C SER A 764 -16.58 19.70 23.95
N ASP A 765 -17.00 20.25 22.80
CA ASP A 765 -17.32 21.68 22.67
C ASP A 765 -18.80 22.01 22.43
N ALA A 766 -19.71 21.03 22.49
CA ALA A 766 -21.14 21.32 22.55
C ALA A 766 -21.55 21.80 23.95
N GLY A 767 -21.12 23.01 24.33
CA GLY A 767 -21.77 23.76 25.39
C GLY A 767 -23.26 23.99 25.04
N PRO A 768 -24.17 24.05 26.03
CA PRO A 768 -25.59 24.21 25.74
C PRO A 768 -25.80 25.57 25.07
N SER A 769 -26.16 25.55 23.79
CA SER A 769 -26.52 26.73 23.04
C SER A 769 -27.80 27.35 23.62
N GLU A 770 -27.71 28.60 24.08
CA GLU A 770 -28.88 29.42 24.36
C GLU A 770 -29.69 29.60 23.07
N PRO A 771 -31.03 29.51 23.12
CA PRO A 771 -31.85 29.65 21.93
C PRO A 771 -31.86 31.11 21.43
N ALA A 772 -31.45 31.28 20.17
CA ALA A 772 -31.49 32.54 19.46
C ALA A 772 -32.93 33.08 19.36
N VAL A 773 -33.10 34.35 19.73
CA VAL A 773 -34.32 35.12 19.53
C VAL A 773 -34.52 35.35 18.02
N GLY A 774 -35.59 34.78 17.47
CA GLY A 774 -35.95 34.91 16.06
C GLY A 774 -36.44 36.32 15.71
N GLY A 775 -35.84 36.89 14.67
CA GLY A 775 -36.39 38.03 13.94
C GLY A 775 -36.94 37.57 12.61
N ALA A 776 -38.25 37.72 12.40
CA ALA A 776 -38.91 37.58 11.11
C ALA A 776 -39.82 38.81 10.88
N GLY A 777 -39.50 39.62 9.87
CA GLY A 777 -40.50 40.30 9.04
C GLY A 777 -40.73 39.42 7.78
N ASP A 778 -41.80 39.51 7.01
CA ASP A 778 -42.92 40.45 6.91
C ASP A 778 -44.01 39.76 6.07
N SER A 779 -45.27 40.18 6.25
CA SER A 779 -46.33 40.37 5.24
C SER A 779 -47.71 39.99 5.77
N GLY A 780 -48.60 40.98 5.78
CA GLY A 780 -49.80 41.02 6.61
C GLY A 780 -51.09 40.55 5.98
N VAL A 781 -52.11 40.42 6.84
CA VAL A 781 -53.55 40.60 6.53
C VAL A 781 -54.27 41.10 7.79
N VAL A 782 -54.88 42.28 7.65
CA VAL A 782 -56.13 42.83 8.25
C VAL A 782 -56.76 42.12 9.47
N GLY A 783 -57.03 42.91 10.53
CA GLY A 783 -58.31 42.83 11.26
C GLY A 783 -58.30 42.79 12.80
N SER A 784 -58.46 43.96 13.42
CA SER A 784 -59.24 44.28 14.65
C SER A 784 -59.11 43.46 15.95
N GLY A 785 -58.88 44.17 17.08
CA GLY A 785 -59.59 43.86 18.34
C GLY A 785 -58.78 43.76 19.64
N THR A 786 -58.60 44.90 20.33
CA THR A 786 -58.77 45.15 21.78
C THR A 786 -58.22 44.21 22.89
N SER A 787 -57.55 44.89 23.86
CA SER A 787 -57.45 44.64 25.32
C SER A 787 -56.61 43.43 25.81
N GLY A 788 -55.81 43.46 26.88
CA GLY A 788 -55.50 44.45 27.91
C GLY A 788 -54.95 43.72 29.16
N GLY A 789 -54.01 44.33 29.90
CA GLY A 789 -53.66 44.03 31.31
C GLY A 789 -52.64 42.89 31.54
N SER A 790 -51.39 43.19 31.94
CA SER A 790 -50.91 43.52 33.31
C SER A 790 -50.59 42.27 34.13
N ASP A 791 -49.31 41.96 34.35
CA ASP A 791 -48.57 42.20 35.62
C ASP A 791 -48.54 40.92 36.47
N ALA A 792 -47.56 40.59 37.29
CA ALA A 792 -46.18 40.99 37.52
C ALA A 792 -45.70 40.09 38.68
N SER A 793 -44.38 39.90 38.80
CA SER A 793 -43.66 39.49 40.02
C SER A 793 -43.87 38.05 40.54
N GLY A 794 -42.89 37.36 41.13
CA GLY A 794 -41.53 37.73 41.47
C GLY A 794 -40.94 36.68 42.43
N ARG A 795 -39.65 36.41 42.23
CA ARG A 795 -38.62 36.07 43.23
C ARG A 795 -38.73 34.78 44.09
N ALA A 796 -37.72 33.94 43.82
CA ALA A 796 -36.62 33.58 44.71
C ALA A 796 -36.73 32.32 45.60
N GLY A 797 -35.62 31.57 45.60
CA GLY A 797 -35.08 31.02 46.85
C GLY A 797 -34.75 29.53 46.89
N ALA A 798 -33.60 29.18 46.31
CA ALA A 798 -32.51 28.34 46.87
C ALA A 798 -32.75 26.94 47.50
N SER A 799 -31.69 26.13 47.31
CA SER A 799 -31.21 24.96 48.07
C SER A 799 -31.62 23.55 47.60
N GLY A 800 -30.63 22.80 47.08
CA GLY A 800 -30.59 21.33 47.12
C GLY A 800 -29.94 20.84 48.43
N PRO A 801 -29.43 19.58 48.55
CA PRO A 801 -29.34 18.53 47.53
C PRO A 801 -29.66 17.07 47.99
N ALA A 802 -29.74 16.18 46.99
CA ALA A 802 -29.27 14.77 46.91
C ALA A 802 -29.67 13.66 47.92
N ARG A 803 -30.28 12.57 47.40
CA ARG A 803 -29.94 11.12 47.53
C ARG A 803 -31.12 10.28 46.96
N ALA A 804 -30.93 9.44 45.94
CA ALA A 804 -30.35 8.09 45.89
C ALA A 804 -31.35 6.93 46.15
N GLU A 805 -31.40 6.03 45.15
CA GLU A 805 -31.73 4.58 45.15
C GLU A 805 -33.18 4.03 45.24
N ALA A 806 -33.60 3.47 44.10
CA ALA A 806 -34.00 2.07 43.80
C ALA A 806 -35.05 1.30 44.66
N ARG A 807 -36.03 0.70 43.96
CA ARG A 807 -36.71 -0.61 44.19
C ARG A 807 -37.57 -0.89 42.93
N ALA A 808 -37.40 -1.95 42.13
CA ALA A 808 -37.48 -3.41 42.34
C ALA A 808 -38.92 -3.99 42.42
N ALA A 809 -39.22 -4.88 41.45
CA ALA A 809 -39.83 -6.21 41.59
C ALA A 809 -41.22 -6.52 40.95
N ALA A 810 -41.21 -7.63 40.18
CA ALA A 810 -42.24 -8.66 39.93
C ALA A 810 -43.55 -8.29 39.19
N GLY A 811 -44.13 -9.10 38.28
CA GLY A 811 -43.80 -10.44 37.78
C GLY A 811 -44.96 -11.09 36.98
N VAL A 812 -44.61 -12.06 36.12
CA VAL A 812 -45.29 -13.36 35.81
C VAL A 812 -46.46 -13.49 34.80
N GLY A 813 -46.30 -14.48 33.89
CA GLY A 813 -47.30 -15.36 33.21
C GLY A 813 -47.25 -15.28 31.68
N GLY A 814 -46.80 -16.25 30.86
CA GLY A 814 -47.18 -17.69 30.68
C GLY A 814 -48.19 -17.79 29.50
N ALA A 815 -48.16 -18.65 28.47
CA ALA A 815 -47.65 -20.01 28.20
C ALA A 815 -47.64 -20.25 26.65
N ALA A 816 -46.69 -20.97 26.04
CA ALA A 816 -46.63 -22.41 25.68
C ALA A 816 -47.26 -22.85 24.31
N VAL A 817 -46.48 -23.66 23.57
CA VAL A 817 -46.63 -24.27 22.22
C VAL A 817 -47.32 -25.66 22.30
N PRO A 818 -47.83 -26.33 21.23
CA PRO A 818 -47.03 -27.25 20.39
C PRO A 818 -47.47 -27.45 18.89
N GLU A 819 -46.55 -28.01 18.10
CA GLU A 819 -46.60 -28.61 16.71
C GLU A 819 -47.38 -29.97 16.66
N PRO A 820 -47.37 -30.89 15.63
CA PRO A 820 -46.88 -30.93 14.21
C PRO A 820 -47.78 -31.74 13.18
N ALA A 821 -47.32 -31.94 11.91
CA ALA A 821 -47.22 -33.24 11.14
C ALA A 821 -47.66 -33.31 9.64
N LYS A 822 -46.74 -33.87 8.78
CA LYS A 822 -46.85 -34.81 7.60
C LYS A 822 -47.79 -34.48 6.39
N GLY A 823 -47.56 -34.79 5.10
CA GLY A 823 -46.55 -35.52 4.29
C GLY A 823 -47.08 -35.76 2.83
N GLU A 824 -46.15 -36.03 1.89
CA GLU A 824 -46.24 -36.79 0.60
C GLU A 824 -46.96 -36.31 -0.70
N ALA A 825 -46.24 -36.57 -1.83
CA ALA A 825 -46.64 -37.05 -3.17
C ALA A 825 -46.77 -36.08 -4.40
N GLU A 826 -45.99 -36.41 -5.45
CA GLU A 826 -46.04 -36.05 -6.90
C GLU A 826 -47.33 -36.57 -7.61
N PRO A 827 -47.72 -36.20 -8.86
CA PRO A 827 -46.89 -36.33 -10.09
C PRO A 827 -47.18 -35.35 -11.29
N ALA A 828 -46.47 -35.66 -12.39
CA ALA A 828 -46.36 -35.12 -13.76
C ALA A 828 -47.63 -34.71 -14.56
N GLU A 829 -47.44 -33.89 -15.61
CA GLU A 829 -47.77 -34.18 -17.03
C GLU A 829 -47.29 -33.03 -17.98
N VAL A 830 -46.43 -33.32 -18.98
CA VAL A 830 -46.69 -33.38 -20.46
C VAL A 830 -46.87 -32.00 -21.10
N GLY A 831 -45.92 -31.43 -21.89
CA GLY A 831 -45.41 -31.83 -23.22
C GLY A 831 -45.82 -30.74 -24.27
N PRO A 832 -45.43 -30.75 -25.56
CA PRO A 832 -44.23 -31.29 -26.20
C PRO A 832 -43.56 -30.36 -27.29
N GLU A 833 -42.34 -30.75 -27.70
CA GLU A 833 -41.77 -30.74 -29.09
C GLU A 833 -41.44 -29.43 -29.88
N PRO A 834 -40.69 -29.49 -31.00
CA PRO A 834 -39.41 -30.18 -31.30
C PRO A 834 -38.40 -29.26 -32.08
N GLY A 835 -37.07 -29.53 -32.07
CA GLY A 835 -36.33 -30.21 -33.17
C GLY A 835 -35.88 -29.23 -34.29
N ARG A 836 -34.69 -29.29 -34.93
CA ARG A 836 -33.69 -30.35 -35.09
C ARG A 836 -32.49 -29.80 -35.91
N GLU A 837 -31.28 -30.34 -35.64
CA GLU A 837 -30.19 -30.72 -36.58
C GLU A 837 -29.60 -29.70 -37.59
N SER A 838 -28.39 -29.80 -38.14
CA SER A 838 -27.11 -30.50 -37.90
C SER A 838 -26.23 -30.17 -39.13
N SER A 839 -24.93 -29.91 -38.92
CA SER A 839 -23.76 -30.19 -39.80
C SER A 839 -23.83 -30.05 -41.34
N ALA A 840 -22.84 -29.40 -41.94
CA ALA A 840 -21.78 -30.07 -42.73
C ALA A 840 -20.81 -29.09 -43.42
N THR A 841 -19.52 -29.39 -43.27
CA THR A 841 -18.37 -29.04 -44.12
C THR A 841 -18.45 -29.75 -45.49
N PRO A 842 -17.58 -29.41 -46.46
CA PRO A 842 -16.19 -29.92 -46.52
C PRO A 842 -15.11 -28.87 -46.29
#